data_AF-A0A150GJ89-F1
#
_entry.id   AF-A0A150GJ89-F1
#
_cell.length_a   1.000
_cell.length_b   1.000
_cell.length_c   1.000
_cell.angle_alpha   90.00
_cell.angle_beta   90.00
_cell.angle_gamma   90.00
#
_symmetry.space_group_name_H-M   'P 1'
#
loop_
_entity.id
_entity.type
_entity.pdbx_description
1 polymer ?
#
loop_
_entity_poly.entity_id
_entity_poly.type
_entity_poly.pdbx_seq_one_letter_code
_entity_poly.pdbx_strand_id
1 'polypeptide(L)'
;MYIQPRTQALFQSVLHYPRAPPKLLRFLRRATPGGVAVHLPAITATVEALSDVVGREVAVYLIRRKPWVVMVPADKIGPRMETVRRLLGLPATDVLELLRKNPNLLRLERETLRERYEALHRATGFSRDQVRALVVKYPLILNFRPDSVARAAMALRRLCSARPSWAAHHAALSPSQFAFYMRDRVHTLLRLEYLLLTGGGGTSTLRDIMKTSNNVFRKMHSGFRWWMMERLKRLRERLLRARAAAAAEAARAAGPVAPGPESLRPPPPEALETVDAREAAAVQEEERRRFVEAYIERRRRDAAEAEKREAQRQRDIQLKIALQQEQERREQEQLEQERAAGQEQGPQMERQGGEPSGGMPHGPQAPRSGSPEWIARAEAEANAEWQRQHLARRGGGSGGPNPAGNVDEEPGRSANAAVGRMVPAGPASPRGDVLASVSPGHVWRRPGSKLTVVESPSAQHQAEAAHGILQHRQQQRQWAGRSPDGHYGEEDDVAGQDVQLSKVATMSKGVAAAKGLEFVVSKVDNVVNWARAGSIWPMTFGLACCAVEMMHAGASRYDLDRFGIIFRPSPRQSDCMIVAGTLTNKMAPALRKVYDQMPEPKWVVSMGSCANGGGYYHYSYAVVRGCDRVVPVDVYVPGCPPTAEGLLYGLLQLQKKIYRSKTTQIWYKK
;
A
#
# COMPACT_ATOMS: atom_id res chain seq x y z
N MET A 1 -22.35 -11.51 -24.86
CA MET A 1 -22.44 -11.34 -23.38
C MET A 1 -23.67 -12.06 -22.77
N TYR A 2 -24.13 -13.19 -23.33
CA TYR A 2 -25.44 -13.80 -23.01
C TYR A 2 -25.34 -15.31 -22.67
N ILE A 3 -24.74 -15.67 -21.52
CA ILE A 3 -24.81 -17.05 -20.95
C ILE A 3 -25.40 -17.01 -19.52
N GLN A 4 -25.94 -15.86 -19.10
CA GLN A 4 -26.15 -15.56 -17.68
C GLN A 4 -27.47 -16.06 -17.05
N PRO A 5 -28.62 -16.19 -17.72
CA PRO A 5 -29.87 -16.48 -17.00
C PRO A 5 -29.91 -17.88 -16.38
N ARG A 6 -29.55 -18.93 -17.13
CA ARG A 6 -29.78 -20.32 -16.71
C ARG A 6 -28.77 -20.84 -15.67
N THR A 7 -27.49 -20.48 -15.78
CA THR A 7 -26.49 -20.83 -14.75
C THR A 7 -26.66 -19.99 -13.48
N GLN A 8 -27.22 -18.79 -13.59
CA GLN A 8 -27.58 -17.99 -12.43
C GLN A 8 -28.84 -18.50 -11.75
N ALA A 9 -29.82 -18.98 -12.52
CA ALA A 9 -30.99 -19.69 -12.01
C ALA A 9 -30.60 -20.92 -11.18
N LEU A 10 -29.63 -21.75 -11.63
CA LEU A 10 -29.09 -22.86 -10.83
C LEU A 10 -28.57 -22.41 -9.45
N PHE A 11 -27.79 -21.33 -9.40
CA PHE A 11 -27.23 -20.82 -8.15
C PHE A 11 -28.31 -20.24 -7.24
N GLN A 12 -29.35 -19.66 -7.82
CA GLN A 12 -30.49 -19.10 -7.10
C GLN A 12 -31.45 -20.19 -6.61
N SER A 13 -31.73 -21.22 -7.41
CA SER A 13 -32.70 -22.28 -7.10
C SER A 13 -32.12 -23.39 -6.23
N VAL A 14 -30.94 -23.92 -6.56
CA VAL A 14 -30.36 -25.06 -5.84
C VAL A 14 -29.57 -24.58 -4.63
N LEU A 15 -28.75 -23.54 -4.81
CA LEU A 15 -27.82 -23.08 -3.77
C LEU A 15 -28.36 -21.89 -2.94
N HIS A 16 -29.45 -21.23 -3.37
CA HIS A 16 -30.02 -20.04 -2.71
C HIS A 16 -29.04 -18.86 -2.65
N TYR A 17 -28.14 -18.75 -3.64
CA TYR A 17 -27.17 -17.66 -3.75
C TYR A 17 -27.57 -16.66 -4.84
N PRO A 18 -27.45 -15.35 -4.59
CA PRO A 18 -27.98 -14.31 -5.47
C PRO A 18 -27.28 -14.24 -6.84
N ARG A 19 -26.00 -14.66 -6.92
CA ARG A 19 -25.20 -14.61 -8.15
C ARG A 19 -24.22 -15.79 -8.24
N ALA A 20 -24.09 -16.34 -9.44
CA ALA A 20 -23.06 -17.34 -9.72
C ALA A 20 -21.65 -16.71 -9.69
N PRO A 21 -20.64 -17.38 -9.11
CA PRO A 21 -19.29 -16.83 -9.00
C PRO A 21 -18.64 -16.65 -10.39
N PRO A 22 -17.99 -15.50 -10.69
CA PRO A 22 -17.41 -15.23 -12.02
C PRO A 22 -16.37 -16.25 -12.47
N LYS A 23 -15.63 -16.82 -11.50
CA LYS A 23 -14.62 -17.86 -11.75
C LYS A 23 -15.24 -19.15 -12.29
N LEU A 24 -16.45 -19.50 -11.83
CA LEU A 24 -17.18 -20.66 -12.32
C LEU A 24 -17.69 -20.43 -13.75
N LEU A 25 -18.27 -19.26 -14.02
CA LEU A 25 -18.76 -18.93 -15.36
C LEU A 25 -17.63 -18.99 -16.41
N ARG A 26 -16.45 -18.47 -16.07
CA ARG A 26 -15.25 -18.59 -16.93
C ARG A 26 -14.80 -20.03 -17.12
N PHE A 27 -14.86 -20.84 -16.05
CA PHE A 27 -14.49 -22.25 -16.13
C PHE A 27 -15.45 -23.03 -17.04
N LEU A 28 -16.76 -22.90 -16.83
CA LEU A 28 -17.78 -23.61 -17.61
C LEU A 28 -17.66 -23.29 -19.10
N ARG A 29 -17.49 -22.02 -19.47
CA ARG A 29 -17.26 -21.62 -20.87
C ARG A 29 -16.09 -22.35 -21.53
N ARG A 30 -15.04 -22.69 -20.78
CA ARG A 30 -13.86 -23.39 -21.29
C ARG A 30 -14.00 -24.91 -21.24
N ALA A 31 -14.70 -25.43 -20.23
CA ALA A 31 -14.71 -26.85 -19.91
C ALA A 31 -15.84 -27.64 -20.58
N THR A 32 -16.88 -26.96 -21.09
CA THR A 32 -18.02 -27.62 -21.75
C THR A 32 -17.94 -27.47 -23.28
N PRO A 33 -17.37 -28.45 -24.01
CA PRO A 33 -17.45 -28.48 -25.48
C PRO A 33 -18.93 -28.59 -25.89
N GLY A 34 -19.36 -27.79 -26.88
CA GLY A 34 -20.78 -27.66 -27.28
C GLY A 34 -21.61 -26.65 -26.48
N GLY A 35 -21.00 -25.96 -25.51
CA GLY A 35 -21.64 -24.87 -24.76
C GLY A 35 -22.32 -25.30 -23.45
N VAL A 36 -22.47 -24.35 -22.53
CA VAL A 36 -22.91 -24.59 -21.15
C VAL A 36 -24.35 -25.13 -21.07
N ALA A 37 -25.21 -24.81 -22.05
CA ALA A 37 -26.61 -25.20 -22.05
C ALA A 37 -26.81 -26.72 -22.16
N VAL A 38 -25.97 -27.40 -22.96
CA VAL A 38 -26.05 -28.86 -23.17
C VAL A 38 -25.68 -29.62 -21.90
N HIS A 39 -24.69 -29.13 -21.16
CA HIS A 39 -24.18 -29.77 -19.94
C HIS A 39 -24.91 -29.34 -18.67
N LEU A 40 -25.84 -28.38 -18.77
CA LEU A 40 -26.51 -27.80 -17.61
C LEU A 40 -27.28 -28.84 -16.78
N PRO A 41 -28.05 -29.79 -17.35
CA PRO A 41 -28.74 -30.81 -16.56
C PRO A 41 -27.79 -31.68 -15.73
N ALA A 42 -26.67 -32.11 -16.31
CA ALA A 42 -25.65 -32.90 -15.61
C ALA A 42 -24.96 -32.08 -14.50
N ILE A 43 -24.69 -30.80 -14.76
CA ILE A 43 -24.16 -29.85 -13.76
C ILE A 43 -25.17 -29.66 -12.62
N THR A 44 -26.46 -29.52 -12.92
CA THR A 44 -27.53 -29.39 -11.93
C THR A 44 -27.57 -30.61 -11.02
N ALA A 45 -27.67 -31.81 -11.59
CA ALA A 45 -27.68 -33.06 -10.84
C ALA A 45 -26.43 -33.21 -9.96
N THR A 46 -25.27 -32.76 -10.45
CA THR A 46 -24.02 -32.76 -9.69
C THR A 46 -24.06 -31.80 -8.50
N VAL A 47 -24.61 -30.60 -8.68
CA VAL A 47 -24.72 -29.59 -7.62
C VAL A 47 -25.76 -29.99 -6.58
N GLU A 48 -26.86 -30.62 -6.98
CA GLU A 48 -27.87 -31.20 -6.09
C GLU A 48 -27.26 -32.35 -5.27
N ALA A 49 -26.68 -33.37 -5.93
CA ALA A 49 -26.02 -34.47 -5.25
C ALA A 49 -24.89 -34.02 -4.32
N LEU A 50 -24.12 -33.00 -4.72
CA LEU A 50 -23.11 -32.40 -3.84
C LEU A 50 -23.76 -31.73 -2.63
N SER A 51 -24.84 -30.97 -2.83
CA SER A 51 -25.55 -30.27 -1.77
C SER A 51 -26.21 -31.22 -0.77
N ASP A 52 -26.73 -32.35 -1.24
CA ASP A 52 -27.33 -33.38 -0.40
C ASP A 52 -26.29 -34.09 0.46
N VAL A 53 -25.10 -34.35 -0.10
CA VAL A 53 -24.05 -35.10 0.61
C VAL A 53 -23.22 -34.21 1.55
N VAL A 54 -22.88 -32.97 1.15
CA VAL A 54 -22.01 -32.09 1.95
C VAL A 54 -22.72 -30.91 2.60
N GLY A 55 -23.99 -30.67 2.29
CA GLY A 55 -24.72 -29.46 2.66
C GLY A 55 -24.46 -28.29 1.70
N ARG A 56 -25.50 -27.46 1.51
CA ARG A 56 -25.50 -26.34 0.54
C ARG A 56 -24.34 -25.35 0.75
N GLU A 57 -24.04 -24.99 1.99
CA GLU A 57 -22.95 -24.05 2.30
C GLU A 57 -21.58 -24.57 1.89
N VAL A 58 -21.33 -25.87 2.14
CA VAL A 58 -20.06 -26.52 1.82
C VAL A 58 -19.94 -26.72 0.31
N ALA A 59 -21.03 -27.09 -0.36
CA ALA A 59 -21.10 -27.18 -1.82
C ALA A 59 -20.73 -25.84 -2.47
N VAL A 60 -21.31 -24.73 -2.01
CA VAL A 60 -20.99 -23.38 -2.50
C VAL A 60 -19.52 -23.05 -2.27
N TYR A 61 -19.00 -23.34 -1.08
CA TYR A 61 -17.58 -23.12 -0.76
C TYR A 61 -16.65 -23.88 -1.73
N LEU A 62 -16.94 -25.17 -1.96
CA LEU A 62 -16.15 -26.03 -2.85
C LEU A 62 -16.20 -25.52 -4.29
N ILE A 63 -17.38 -25.19 -4.80
CA ILE A 63 -17.56 -24.70 -6.18
C ILE A 63 -16.85 -23.35 -6.38
N ARG A 64 -16.94 -22.42 -5.42
CA ARG A 64 -16.24 -21.12 -5.48
C ARG A 64 -14.72 -21.31 -5.53
N ARG A 65 -14.18 -22.22 -4.70
CA ARG A 65 -12.73 -22.44 -4.60
C ARG A 65 -12.19 -23.22 -5.81
N LYS A 66 -12.90 -24.30 -6.19
CA LYS A 66 -12.55 -25.25 -7.26
C LYS A 66 -13.77 -25.49 -8.18
N PRO A 67 -13.96 -24.64 -9.20
CA PRO A 67 -15.09 -24.72 -10.11
C PRO A 67 -15.27 -26.06 -10.82
N TRP A 68 -14.20 -26.82 -11.03
CA TRP A 68 -14.25 -28.10 -11.73
C TRP A 68 -15.07 -29.17 -11.00
N VAL A 69 -15.37 -29.00 -9.71
CA VAL A 69 -16.14 -29.98 -8.92
C VAL A 69 -17.52 -30.23 -9.53
N VAL A 70 -18.10 -29.26 -10.22
CA VAL A 70 -19.39 -29.39 -10.92
C VAL A 70 -19.36 -30.33 -12.13
N MET A 71 -18.18 -30.83 -12.52
CA MET A 71 -17.99 -31.79 -13.62
C MET A 71 -17.85 -33.22 -13.11
N VAL A 72 -17.93 -33.46 -11.81
CA VAL A 72 -17.88 -34.81 -11.24
C VAL A 72 -19.24 -35.47 -11.44
N PRO A 73 -19.35 -36.69 -11.98
CA PRO A 73 -20.64 -37.36 -12.12
C PRO A 73 -21.37 -37.47 -10.77
N ALA A 74 -22.66 -37.10 -10.75
CA ALA A 74 -23.46 -36.99 -9.53
C ALA A 74 -23.54 -38.32 -8.76
N ASP A 75 -23.69 -39.43 -9.49
CA ASP A 75 -23.71 -40.82 -9.01
C ASP A 75 -22.43 -41.21 -8.27
N LYS A 76 -21.30 -40.55 -8.55
CA LYS A 76 -20.00 -40.88 -7.96
C LYS A 76 -19.68 -40.09 -6.69
N ILE A 77 -20.39 -39.01 -6.38
CA ILE A 77 -20.07 -38.14 -5.23
C ILE A 77 -20.23 -38.90 -3.91
N GLY A 78 -21.41 -39.47 -3.67
CA GLY A 78 -21.71 -40.24 -2.45
C GLY A 78 -20.78 -41.44 -2.25
N PRO A 79 -20.66 -42.37 -3.23
CA PRO A 79 -19.78 -43.53 -3.12
C PRO A 79 -18.30 -43.20 -2.91
N ARG A 80 -17.79 -42.12 -3.53
CA ARG A 80 -16.40 -41.66 -3.31
C ARG A 80 -16.20 -41.14 -1.89
N MET A 81 -17.15 -40.39 -1.36
CA MET A 81 -17.08 -39.90 0.02
C MET A 81 -17.17 -41.04 1.04
N GLU A 82 -18.05 -42.00 0.83
CA GLU A 82 -18.17 -43.19 1.68
C GLU A 82 -16.89 -44.05 1.63
N THR A 83 -16.26 -44.15 0.46
CA THR A 83 -14.98 -44.83 0.31
C THR A 83 -13.88 -44.17 1.14
N VAL A 84 -13.77 -42.83 1.10
CA VAL A 84 -12.81 -42.08 1.93
C VAL A 84 -13.10 -42.29 3.42
N ARG A 85 -14.38 -42.24 3.81
CA ARG A 85 -14.83 -42.44 5.18
C ARG A 85 -14.41 -43.80 5.73
N ARG A 86 -14.72 -44.88 5.00
CA ARG A 86 -14.39 -46.26 5.38
C ARG A 86 -12.88 -46.48 5.41
N LEU A 87 -12.16 -45.98 4.42
CA LEU A 87 -10.72 -46.19 4.29
C LEU A 87 -9.92 -45.50 5.39
N LEU A 88 -10.37 -44.31 5.83
CA LEU A 88 -9.74 -43.57 6.93
C LEU A 88 -10.39 -43.82 8.29
N GLY A 89 -11.48 -44.59 8.36
CA GLY A 89 -12.23 -44.87 9.60
C GLY A 89 -12.75 -43.60 10.31
N LEU A 90 -13.04 -42.53 9.57
CA LEU A 90 -13.41 -41.22 10.12
C LEU A 90 -14.93 -41.04 10.25
N PRO A 91 -15.40 -40.20 11.19
CA PRO A 91 -16.79 -39.77 11.21
C PRO A 91 -17.10 -38.91 9.97
N ALA A 92 -18.38 -38.83 9.60
CA ALA A 92 -18.82 -38.11 8.39
C ALA A 92 -18.41 -36.62 8.40
N THR A 93 -18.42 -35.99 9.57
CA THR A 93 -18.01 -34.59 9.78
C THR A 93 -16.55 -34.33 9.38
N ASP A 94 -15.64 -35.24 9.72
CA ASP A 94 -14.20 -35.09 9.44
C ASP A 94 -13.88 -35.28 7.96
N VAL A 95 -14.69 -36.08 7.25
CA VAL A 95 -14.57 -36.24 5.79
C VAL A 95 -14.90 -34.94 5.06
N LEU A 96 -15.84 -34.14 5.57
CA LEU A 96 -16.15 -32.82 5.01
C LEU A 96 -14.96 -31.87 5.15
N GLU A 97 -14.30 -31.88 6.31
CA GLU A 97 -13.08 -31.08 6.54
C GLU A 97 -11.91 -31.54 5.65
N LEU A 98 -11.78 -32.85 5.42
CA LEU A 98 -10.81 -33.37 4.47
C LEU A 98 -11.09 -32.92 3.04
N LEU A 99 -12.36 -32.94 2.64
CA LEU A 99 -12.79 -32.51 1.32
C LEU A 99 -12.57 -31.01 1.10
N ARG A 100 -12.84 -30.18 2.12
CA ARG A 100 -12.52 -28.74 2.12
C ARG A 100 -11.03 -28.48 1.88
N LYS A 101 -10.16 -29.32 2.43
CA LYS A 101 -8.69 -29.22 2.27
C LYS A 101 -8.19 -29.83 0.95
N ASN A 102 -8.77 -30.94 0.50
CA ASN A 102 -8.42 -31.61 -0.76
C ASN A 102 -9.66 -32.02 -1.58
N PRO A 103 -10.20 -31.12 -2.42
CA PRO A 103 -11.33 -31.46 -3.29
C PRO A 103 -11.03 -32.55 -4.32
N ASN A 104 -9.74 -32.79 -4.65
CA ASN A 104 -9.34 -33.79 -5.63
C ASN A 104 -9.68 -35.22 -5.20
N LEU A 105 -10.02 -35.46 -3.94
CA LEU A 105 -10.54 -36.76 -3.49
C LEU A 105 -11.78 -37.18 -4.30
N LEU A 106 -12.60 -36.23 -4.75
CA LEU A 106 -13.76 -36.51 -5.61
C LEU A 106 -13.38 -36.93 -7.04
N ARG A 107 -12.11 -36.86 -7.44
CA ARG A 107 -11.62 -37.34 -8.75
C ARG A 107 -11.02 -38.73 -8.68
N LEU A 108 -10.54 -39.14 -7.52
CA LEU A 108 -9.82 -40.40 -7.38
C LEU A 108 -10.82 -41.56 -7.39
N GLU A 109 -10.45 -42.62 -8.11
CA GLU A 109 -11.17 -43.90 -8.05
C GLU A 109 -10.79 -44.65 -6.78
N ARG A 110 -11.64 -45.61 -6.41
CA ARG A 110 -11.51 -46.34 -5.16
C ARG A 110 -10.20 -47.11 -5.09
N GLU A 111 -9.84 -47.81 -6.15
CA GLU A 111 -8.60 -48.59 -6.25
C GLU A 111 -7.39 -47.66 -6.14
N THR A 112 -7.37 -46.58 -6.92
CA THR A 112 -6.27 -45.59 -6.91
C THR A 112 -6.11 -44.94 -5.52
N LEU A 113 -7.20 -44.61 -4.86
CA LEU A 113 -7.15 -44.01 -3.52
C LEU A 113 -6.58 -45.00 -2.50
N ARG A 114 -7.01 -46.26 -2.56
CA ARG A 114 -6.50 -47.33 -1.70
C ARG A 114 -5.01 -47.57 -1.92
N GLU A 115 -4.60 -47.74 -3.16
CA GLU A 115 -3.21 -47.97 -3.53
C GLU A 115 -2.32 -46.82 -3.03
N ARG A 116 -2.73 -45.57 -3.26
CA ARG A 116 -1.99 -44.40 -2.78
C ARG A 116 -1.89 -44.35 -1.26
N TYR A 117 -2.97 -44.67 -0.55
CA TYR A 117 -2.98 -44.68 0.90
C TYR A 117 -2.06 -45.76 1.47
N GLU A 118 -2.14 -46.98 0.96
CA GLU A 118 -1.30 -48.10 1.40
C GLU A 118 0.18 -47.86 1.06
N ALA A 119 0.46 -47.22 -0.08
CA ALA A 119 1.83 -46.86 -0.45
C ALA A 119 2.46 -45.83 0.48
N LEU A 120 1.68 -45.00 1.21
CA LEU A 120 2.24 -44.05 2.18
C LEU A 120 2.93 -44.76 3.34
N HIS A 121 2.39 -45.88 3.80
CA HIS A 121 3.01 -46.70 4.84
C HIS A 121 4.41 -47.16 4.40
N ARG A 122 4.50 -47.74 3.19
CA ARG A 122 5.77 -48.20 2.61
C ARG A 122 6.75 -47.05 2.33
N ALA A 123 6.25 -45.92 1.83
CA ALA A 123 7.08 -44.78 1.46
C ALA A 123 7.66 -44.03 2.67
N THR A 124 6.93 -43.97 3.79
CA THR A 124 7.31 -43.17 4.96
C THR A 124 7.85 -43.99 6.13
N GLY A 125 7.54 -45.29 6.18
CA GLY A 125 7.85 -46.16 7.33
C GLY A 125 6.97 -45.90 8.57
N PHE A 126 5.96 -45.03 8.47
CA PHE A 126 5.04 -44.74 9.56
C PHE A 126 4.01 -45.85 9.76
N SER A 127 3.63 -46.15 11.01
CA SER A 127 2.51 -47.06 11.31
C SER A 127 1.20 -46.60 10.65
N ARG A 128 0.22 -47.52 10.53
CA ARG A 128 -1.08 -47.21 9.89
C ARG A 128 -1.79 -46.03 10.56
N ASP A 129 -1.73 -45.92 11.89
CA ASP A 129 -2.33 -44.79 12.63
C ASP A 129 -1.60 -43.47 12.39
N GLN A 130 -0.27 -43.52 12.27
CA GLN A 130 0.53 -42.35 11.93
C GLN A 130 0.27 -41.88 10.48
N VAL A 131 0.07 -42.80 9.54
CA VAL A 131 -0.35 -42.49 8.16
C VAL A 131 -1.75 -41.87 8.16
N ARG A 132 -2.69 -42.42 8.94
CA ARG A 132 -4.01 -41.83 9.11
C ARG A 132 -3.92 -40.39 9.64
N ALA A 133 -3.14 -40.16 10.69
CA ALA A 133 -2.91 -38.83 11.26
C ALA A 133 -2.25 -37.87 10.23
N LEU A 134 -1.32 -38.38 9.42
CA LEU A 134 -0.69 -37.64 8.33
C LEU A 134 -1.71 -37.17 7.29
N VAL A 135 -2.59 -38.07 6.84
CA VAL A 135 -3.62 -37.77 5.83
C VAL A 135 -4.65 -36.79 6.37
N VAL A 136 -5.08 -36.94 7.62
CA VAL A 136 -6.01 -35.98 8.26
C VAL A 136 -5.42 -34.58 8.32
N LYS A 137 -4.13 -34.48 8.65
CA LYS A 137 -3.41 -33.20 8.77
C LYS A 137 -3.05 -32.60 7.41
N TYR A 138 -2.70 -33.42 6.43
CA TYR A 138 -2.27 -32.99 5.09
C TYR A 138 -2.85 -33.90 3.99
N PRO A 139 -4.15 -33.76 3.67
CA PRO A 139 -4.83 -34.66 2.72
C PRO A 139 -4.37 -34.49 1.28
N LEU A 140 -3.69 -33.38 0.96
CA LEU A 140 -3.07 -33.15 -0.35
C LEU A 140 -1.97 -34.18 -0.66
N ILE A 141 -1.45 -34.89 0.35
CA ILE A 141 -0.45 -35.94 0.14
C ILE A 141 -0.95 -37.03 -0.83
N LEU A 142 -2.25 -37.32 -0.81
CA LEU A 142 -2.90 -38.30 -1.68
C LEU A 142 -2.98 -37.86 -3.15
N ASN A 143 -2.67 -36.59 -3.46
CA ASN A 143 -2.61 -36.14 -4.84
C ASN A 143 -1.31 -36.54 -5.53
N PHE A 144 -0.24 -36.78 -4.76
CA PHE A 144 1.05 -37.21 -5.30
C PHE A 144 1.00 -38.68 -5.71
N ARG A 145 1.81 -39.04 -6.71
CA ARG A 145 2.06 -40.44 -7.04
C ARG A 145 2.89 -41.11 -5.92
N PRO A 146 2.66 -42.40 -5.62
CA PRO A 146 3.42 -43.16 -4.63
C PRO A 146 4.93 -42.94 -4.71
N ASP A 147 5.51 -43.10 -5.90
CA ASP A 147 6.97 -42.98 -6.10
C ASP A 147 7.48 -41.57 -5.82
N SER A 148 6.65 -40.54 -6.04
CA SER A 148 7.06 -39.17 -5.72
C SER A 148 7.15 -38.94 -4.22
N VAL A 149 6.30 -39.61 -3.43
CA VAL A 149 6.37 -39.54 -1.97
C VAL A 149 7.56 -40.36 -1.48
N ALA A 150 7.76 -41.56 -2.02
CA ALA A 150 8.90 -42.42 -1.69
C ALA A 150 10.24 -41.73 -1.98
N ARG A 151 10.41 -41.11 -3.16
CA ARG A 151 11.61 -40.33 -3.50
C ARG A 151 11.82 -39.15 -2.57
N ALA A 152 10.76 -38.47 -2.16
CA ALA A 152 10.87 -37.35 -1.22
C ALA A 152 11.32 -37.82 0.17
N ALA A 153 10.70 -38.88 0.69
CA ALA A 153 11.10 -39.48 1.96
C ALA A 153 12.56 -39.99 1.92
N MET A 154 12.95 -40.65 0.85
CA MET A 154 14.33 -41.13 0.64
C MET A 154 15.33 -39.96 0.56
N ALA A 155 15.01 -38.89 -0.18
CA ALA A 155 15.88 -37.71 -0.28
C ALA A 155 16.07 -37.04 1.09
N LEU A 156 15.00 -36.94 1.89
CA LEU A 156 15.08 -36.41 3.25
C LEU A 156 15.96 -37.30 4.14
N ARG A 157 15.76 -38.63 4.09
CA ARG A 157 16.56 -39.61 4.84
C ARG A 157 18.04 -39.50 4.50
N ARG A 158 18.38 -39.43 3.19
CA ARG A 158 19.76 -39.33 2.69
C ARG A 158 20.47 -38.07 3.17
N LEU A 159 19.80 -36.91 3.16
CA LEU A 159 20.40 -35.67 3.65
C LEU A 159 20.52 -35.66 5.18
N CYS A 160 19.56 -36.26 5.90
CA CYS A 160 19.62 -36.34 7.36
C CYS A 160 20.68 -37.34 7.84
N SER A 161 20.97 -38.40 7.11
CA SER A 161 22.01 -39.38 7.48
C SER A 161 23.44 -38.82 7.41
N ALA A 162 23.64 -37.69 6.73
CA ALA A 162 24.95 -37.04 6.66
C ALA A 162 25.41 -36.43 8.01
N ARG A 163 24.51 -36.28 9.00
CA ARG A 163 24.83 -35.81 10.35
C ARG A 163 24.15 -36.65 11.43
N PRO A 164 24.85 -37.14 12.47
CA PRO A 164 24.25 -37.97 13.53
C PRO A 164 23.05 -37.29 14.23
N SER A 165 23.15 -35.99 14.52
CA SER A 165 22.08 -35.22 15.17
C SER A 165 20.81 -35.13 14.31
N TRP A 166 20.94 -35.06 13.00
CA TRP A 166 19.80 -35.04 12.08
C TRP A 166 19.23 -36.43 11.83
N ALA A 167 20.08 -37.46 11.80
CA ALA A 167 19.65 -38.85 11.72
C ALA A 167 18.75 -39.23 12.90
N ALA A 168 19.13 -38.85 14.14
CA ALA A 168 18.31 -39.05 15.33
C ALA A 168 16.97 -38.32 15.24
N HIS A 169 16.97 -37.05 14.82
CA HIS A 169 15.73 -36.28 14.63
C HIS A 169 14.83 -36.84 13.52
N HIS A 170 15.41 -37.40 12.47
CA HIS A 170 14.67 -38.05 11.38
C HIS A 170 14.06 -39.38 11.84
N ALA A 171 14.76 -40.17 12.67
CA ALA A 171 14.21 -41.38 13.26
C ALA A 171 12.98 -41.08 14.14
N ALA A 172 12.99 -39.95 14.86
CA ALA A 172 11.87 -39.48 15.68
C ALA A 172 10.87 -38.57 14.93
N LEU A 173 10.81 -38.64 13.60
CA LEU A 173 9.99 -37.73 12.80
C LEU A 173 8.49 -38.00 12.98
N SER A 174 7.75 -37.01 13.47
CA SER A 174 6.28 -37.14 13.59
C SER A 174 5.57 -36.97 12.23
N PRO A 175 4.36 -37.54 12.06
CA PRO A 175 3.49 -37.29 10.90
C PRO A 175 3.26 -35.81 10.62
N SER A 176 3.17 -35.02 11.69
CA SER A 176 3.01 -33.57 11.62
C SER A 176 4.22 -32.88 11.00
N GLN A 177 5.43 -33.26 11.39
CA GLN A 177 6.65 -32.71 10.81
C GLN A 177 6.79 -33.16 9.35
N PHE A 178 6.51 -34.43 9.04
CA PHE A 178 6.54 -34.90 7.66
C PHE A 178 5.53 -34.16 6.76
N ALA A 179 4.34 -33.82 7.26
CA ALA A 179 3.38 -32.97 6.56
C ALA A 179 3.95 -31.57 6.24
N PHE A 180 4.68 -30.97 7.18
CA PHE A 180 5.37 -29.69 6.96
C PHE A 180 6.47 -29.82 5.90
N TYR A 181 7.27 -30.89 5.97
CA TYR A 181 8.26 -31.21 4.95
C TYR A 181 7.61 -31.31 3.57
N MET A 182 6.56 -32.12 3.41
CA MET A 182 5.92 -32.33 2.11
C MET A 182 5.33 -31.05 1.52
N ARG A 183 4.87 -30.11 2.36
CA ARG A 183 4.38 -28.80 1.92
C ARG A 183 5.49 -27.91 1.35
N ASP A 184 6.71 -27.99 1.89
CA ASP A 184 7.86 -27.17 1.50
C ASP A 184 9.10 -28.01 1.14
N ARG A 185 8.86 -29.14 0.44
CA ARG A 185 9.89 -30.18 0.26
C ARG A 185 11.11 -29.67 -0.48
N VAL A 186 10.91 -28.84 -1.51
CA VAL A 186 11.99 -28.35 -2.37
C VAL A 186 12.93 -27.46 -1.58
N HIS A 187 12.40 -26.46 -0.87
CA HIS A 187 13.25 -25.55 -0.11
C HIS A 187 13.87 -26.23 1.12
N THR A 188 13.14 -27.14 1.76
CA THR A 188 13.70 -27.91 2.89
C THR A 188 14.93 -28.71 2.44
N LEU A 189 14.85 -29.42 1.32
CA LEU A 189 15.99 -30.17 0.77
C LEU A 189 17.14 -29.23 0.40
N LEU A 190 16.85 -28.10 -0.24
CA LEU A 190 17.87 -27.11 -0.61
C LEU A 190 18.57 -26.50 0.62
N ARG A 191 17.83 -26.20 1.70
CA ARG A 191 18.42 -25.71 2.95
C ARG A 191 19.34 -26.76 3.58
N LEU A 192 18.89 -28.01 3.64
CA LEU A 192 19.71 -29.11 4.18
C LEU A 192 20.99 -29.31 3.35
N GLU A 193 20.86 -29.36 2.02
CA GLU A 193 21.99 -29.47 1.11
C GLU A 193 22.99 -28.30 1.27
N TYR A 194 22.48 -27.07 1.36
CA TYR A 194 23.32 -25.88 1.59
C TYR A 194 24.07 -25.93 2.93
N LEU A 195 23.40 -26.35 4.01
CA LEU A 195 24.02 -26.47 5.34
C LEU A 195 25.08 -27.56 5.39
N LEU A 196 24.89 -28.67 4.65
CA LEU A 196 25.91 -29.70 4.50
C LEU A 196 27.13 -29.16 3.75
N LEU A 197 26.93 -28.47 2.63
CA LEU A 197 28.02 -27.92 1.81
C LEU A 197 28.82 -26.83 2.53
N THR A 198 28.16 -25.98 3.31
CA THR A 198 28.81 -24.86 4.01
C THR A 198 29.33 -25.21 5.39
N GLY A 199 29.08 -26.43 5.88
CA GLY A 199 29.37 -26.82 7.27
C GLY A 199 28.50 -26.09 8.31
N GLY A 200 27.55 -25.24 7.90
CA GLY A 200 26.69 -24.48 8.80
C GLY A 200 25.62 -25.33 9.51
N GLY A 201 25.05 -24.80 10.60
CA GLY A 201 23.89 -25.41 11.27
C GLY A 201 24.22 -26.58 12.22
N GLY A 202 25.42 -26.62 12.80
CA GLY A 202 25.83 -27.66 13.76
C GLY A 202 24.93 -27.74 15.01
N THR A 203 24.34 -26.62 15.44
CA THR A 203 23.41 -26.53 16.57
C THR A 203 21.94 -26.55 16.17
N SER A 204 21.62 -26.50 14.87
CA SER A 204 20.23 -26.37 14.41
C SER A 204 19.53 -27.73 14.36
N THR A 205 18.38 -27.83 15.00
CA THR A 205 17.57 -29.06 14.92
C THR A 205 16.91 -29.18 13.54
N LEU A 206 16.58 -30.40 13.11
CA LEU A 206 15.88 -30.64 11.85
C LEU A 206 14.53 -29.89 11.80
N ARG A 207 13.86 -29.78 12.96
CA ARG A 207 12.61 -29.02 13.11
C ARG A 207 12.80 -27.54 12.79
N ASP A 208 13.89 -26.94 13.24
CA ASP A 208 14.16 -25.52 13.01
C ASP A 208 14.42 -25.28 11.52
N ILE A 209 15.20 -26.15 10.88
CA ILE A 209 15.49 -26.05 9.44
C ILE A 209 14.19 -26.16 8.61
N MET A 210 13.30 -27.08 8.98
CA MET A 210 12.02 -27.30 8.30
C MET A 210 11.02 -26.14 8.51
N LYS A 211 10.91 -25.62 9.73
CA LYS A 211 9.94 -24.57 10.08
C LYS A 211 10.40 -23.16 9.72
N THR A 212 11.71 -22.94 9.54
CA THR A 212 12.24 -21.63 9.18
C THR A 212 11.75 -21.21 7.81
N SER A 213 11.18 -20.00 7.70
CA SER A 213 10.77 -19.47 6.40
C SER A 213 11.99 -19.18 5.52
N ASN A 214 11.85 -19.28 4.19
CA ASN A 214 12.93 -18.93 3.25
C ASN A 214 13.49 -17.53 3.48
N ASN A 215 12.67 -16.56 3.87
CA ASN A 215 13.12 -15.19 4.10
C ASN A 215 14.01 -15.09 5.34
N VAL A 216 13.65 -15.78 6.41
CA VAL A 216 14.47 -15.84 7.64
C VAL A 216 15.77 -16.59 7.36
N PHE A 217 15.70 -17.74 6.70
CA PHE A 217 16.87 -18.54 6.35
C PHE A 217 17.87 -17.75 5.47
N ARG A 218 17.36 -16.98 4.50
CA ARG A 218 18.18 -16.09 3.66
C ARG A 218 18.87 -14.96 4.43
N LYS A 219 18.26 -14.48 5.52
CA LYS A 219 18.89 -13.46 6.38
C LYS A 219 20.00 -14.07 7.23
N MET A 220 19.80 -15.28 7.73
CA MET A 220 20.83 -16.02 8.49
C MET A 220 21.99 -16.49 7.61
N HIS A 221 21.71 -16.78 6.33
CA HIS A 221 22.68 -17.28 5.36
C HIS A 221 22.66 -16.44 4.09
N SER A 222 23.47 -15.38 4.06
CA SER A 222 23.53 -14.41 2.95
C SER A 222 23.85 -15.05 1.59
N GLY A 223 24.65 -16.12 1.58
CA GLY A 223 24.99 -16.89 0.37
C GLY A 223 23.90 -17.82 -0.16
N PHE A 224 22.88 -18.15 0.64
CA PHE A 224 21.87 -19.15 0.28
C PHE A 224 21.05 -18.74 -0.94
N ARG A 225 20.66 -17.47 -1.06
CA ARG A 225 19.81 -16.99 -2.16
C ARG A 225 20.46 -17.25 -3.52
N TRP A 226 21.73 -16.86 -3.66
CA TRP A 226 22.45 -16.99 -4.93
C TRP A 226 22.72 -18.46 -5.23
N TRP A 227 23.22 -19.21 -4.24
CA TRP A 227 23.45 -20.66 -4.39
C TRP A 227 22.18 -21.40 -4.80
N MET A 228 21.04 -21.10 -4.16
CA MET A 228 19.75 -21.71 -4.48
C MET A 228 19.32 -21.43 -5.91
N MET A 229 19.46 -20.18 -6.38
CA MET A 229 19.11 -19.81 -7.76
C MET A 229 19.97 -20.54 -8.77
N GLU A 230 21.28 -20.61 -8.53
CA GLU A 230 22.22 -21.32 -9.40
C GLU A 230 21.96 -22.84 -9.41
N ARG A 231 21.70 -23.42 -8.23
CA ARG A 231 21.32 -24.84 -8.08
C ARG A 231 20.05 -25.17 -8.85
N LEU A 232 19.00 -24.35 -8.71
CA LEU A 232 17.73 -24.53 -9.41
C LEU A 232 17.89 -24.34 -10.93
N LYS A 233 18.72 -23.38 -11.38
CA LYS A 233 19.03 -23.19 -12.80
C LYS A 233 19.69 -24.44 -13.39
N ARG A 234 20.73 -24.96 -12.74
CA ARG A 234 21.44 -26.17 -13.18
C ARG A 234 20.55 -27.42 -13.16
N LEU A 235 19.71 -27.58 -12.12
CA LEU A 235 18.74 -28.68 -12.07
C LEU A 235 17.74 -28.61 -13.23
N ARG A 236 17.27 -27.40 -13.57
CA ARG A 236 16.39 -27.20 -14.71
C ARG A 236 17.06 -27.54 -16.03
N GLU A 237 18.31 -27.12 -16.23
CA GLU A 237 19.10 -27.46 -17.42
C GLU A 237 19.33 -28.97 -17.54
N ARG A 238 19.69 -29.65 -16.44
CA ARG A 238 19.83 -31.12 -16.41
C ARG A 238 18.53 -31.83 -16.76
N LEU A 239 17.39 -31.40 -16.19
CA LEU A 239 16.09 -31.98 -16.51
C LEU A 239 15.67 -31.75 -17.96
N LEU A 240 16.01 -30.59 -18.54
CA LEU A 240 15.77 -30.32 -19.97
C LEU A 240 16.63 -31.22 -20.85
N ARG A 241 17.90 -31.40 -20.52
CA ARG A 241 18.80 -32.33 -21.24
C ARG A 241 18.32 -33.77 -21.13
N ALA A 242 17.94 -34.23 -19.94
CA ALA A 242 17.42 -35.58 -19.72
C ALA A 242 16.11 -35.82 -20.49
N ARG A 243 15.21 -34.81 -20.53
CA ARG A 243 13.99 -34.88 -21.35
C ARG A 243 14.28 -34.90 -22.85
N ALA A 244 15.24 -34.10 -23.30
CA ALA A 244 15.66 -34.09 -24.70
C ALA A 244 16.31 -35.43 -25.09
N ALA A 245 17.14 -36.00 -24.22
CA ALA A 245 17.73 -37.32 -24.40
C ALA A 245 16.66 -38.42 -24.46
N ALA A 246 15.72 -38.44 -23.51
CA ALA A 246 14.61 -39.39 -23.51
C ALA A 246 13.67 -39.22 -24.71
N ALA A 247 13.45 -37.99 -25.18
CA ALA A 247 12.67 -37.72 -26.39
C ALA A 247 13.42 -38.17 -27.65
N ALA A 248 14.74 -37.99 -27.72
CA ALA A 248 15.58 -38.46 -28.81
C ALA A 248 15.66 -39.99 -28.83
N GLU A 249 15.73 -40.62 -27.66
CA GLU A 249 15.70 -42.08 -27.50
C GLU A 249 14.33 -42.66 -27.88
N ALA A 250 13.24 -42.01 -27.45
CA ALA A 250 11.88 -42.38 -27.89
C ALA A 250 11.69 -42.19 -29.40
N ALA A 251 12.26 -41.14 -30.00
CA ALA A 251 12.22 -40.92 -31.44
C ALA A 251 13.06 -41.95 -32.22
N ARG A 252 14.20 -42.40 -31.65
CA ARG A 252 15.02 -43.50 -32.20
C ARG A 252 14.31 -44.85 -32.08
N ALA A 253 13.63 -45.09 -30.97
CA ALA A 253 12.85 -46.31 -30.74
C ALA A 253 11.58 -46.39 -31.60
N ALA A 254 11.04 -45.25 -32.05
CA ALA A 254 9.80 -45.20 -32.83
C ALA A 254 9.98 -45.55 -34.32
N GLY A 255 11.18 -45.52 -34.90
CA GLY A 255 11.41 -45.74 -36.34
C GLY A 255 10.62 -44.80 -37.27
N PRO A 256 10.82 -44.83 -38.61
CA PRO A 256 10.02 -44.02 -39.53
C PRO A 256 8.68 -44.73 -39.80
N VAL A 257 7.62 -44.26 -39.15
CA VAL A 257 6.25 -44.81 -39.35
C VAL A 257 5.39 -43.80 -40.11
N ALA A 258 4.91 -44.21 -41.29
CA ALA A 258 3.88 -43.51 -42.08
C ALA A 258 2.53 -43.50 -41.33
N PRO A 259 1.63 -42.53 -41.57
CA PRO A 259 0.54 -42.25 -40.66
C PRO A 259 -0.60 -43.28 -40.78
N GLY A 260 -0.95 -43.93 -39.67
CA GLY A 260 -2.15 -44.73 -39.46
C GLY A 260 -2.51 -44.75 -37.96
N PRO A 261 -3.81 -44.84 -37.59
CA PRO A 261 -4.27 -44.42 -36.27
C PRO A 261 -4.13 -45.51 -35.20
N GLU A 262 -3.95 -45.04 -33.96
CA GLU A 262 -4.45 -45.65 -32.72
C GLU A 262 -3.66 -46.82 -32.08
N SER A 263 -2.85 -46.54 -31.06
CA SER A 263 -3.09 -46.95 -29.65
C SER A 263 -1.85 -46.70 -28.77
N LEU A 264 -2.05 -46.16 -27.57
CA LEU A 264 -0.99 -45.88 -26.58
C LEU A 264 -1.16 -46.81 -25.37
N ARG A 265 -0.18 -47.70 -25.13
CA ARG A 265 0.13 -48.28 -23.82
C ARG A 265 1.59 -47.98 -23.45
N PRO A 266 1.91 -47.65 -22.19
CA PRO A 266 3.30 -47.41 -21.76
C PRO A 266 4.02 -48.72 -21.32
N PRO A 267 5.34 -48.83 -21.50
CA PRO A 267 6.14 -50.00 -21.09
C PRO A 267 6.63 -49.92 -19.62
N PRO A 268 7.09 -51.05 -19.03
CA PRO A 268 7.49 -51.14 -17.62
C PRO A 268 8.96 -50.74 -17.37
N PRO A 269 9.38 -50.49 -16.11
CA PRO A 269 10.68 -49.92 -15.80
C PRO A 269 11.60 -50.96 -15.13
N GLU A 270 12.65 -51.42 -15.82
CA GLU A 270 13.78 -52.11 -15.18
C GLU A 270 15.04 -51.96 -16.04
N ALA A 271 16.05 -51.29 -15.47
CA ALA A 271 17.49 -51.29 -15.78
C ALA A 271 18.06 -49.87 -15.66
N LEU A 272 18.67 -49.55 -14.51
CA LEU A 272 19.75 -48.54 -14.33
C LEU A 272 20.11 -48.48 -12.84
N GLU A 273 20.74 -49.52 -12.31
CA GLU A 273 21.44 -49.45 -11.03
C GLU A 273 22.76 -50.19 -11.17
N THR A 274 23.90 -49.47 -11.09
CA THR A 274 25.15 -49.84 -10.37
C THR A 274 26.39 -48.99 -10.69
N VAL A 275 26.39 -48.06 -11.64
CA VAL A 275 27.64 -47.33 -12.02
C VAL A 275 27.86 -45.97 -11.30
N ASP A 276 26.83 -45.33 -10.74
CA ASP A 276 26.90 -43.90 -10.36
C ASP A 276 27.59 -43.53 -9.03
N ALA A 277 27.91 -44.46 -8.12
CA ALA A 277 28.26 -44.09 -6.74
C ALA A 277 29.71 -43.65 -6.52
N ARG A 278 30.68 -44.21 -7.25
CA ARG A 278 32.11 -43.88 -7.10
C ARG A 278 32.52 -42.67 -7.94
N GLU A 279 31.98 -42.54 -9.15
CA GLU A 279 32.18 -41.35 -10.00
C GLU A 279 31.55 -40.09 -9.37
N ALA A 280 30.38 -40.21 -8.75
CA ALA A 280 29.73 -39.08 -8.07
C ALA A 280 30.56 -38.52 -6.88
N ALA A 281 31.31 -39.37 -6.17
CA ALA A 281 32.13 -38.93 -5.04
C ALA A 281 33.41 -38.20 -5.49
N ALA A 282 34.06 -38.66 -6.55
CA ALA A 282 35.24 -38.02 -7.13
C ALA A 282 34.88 -36.65 -7.76
N VAL A 283 33.76 -36.59 -8.47
CA VAL A 283 33.23 -35.35 -9.05
C VAL A 283 32.84 -34.35 -7.95
N GLN A 284 32.29 -34.79 -6.82
CA GLN A 284 31.96 -33.90 -5.69
C GLN A 284 33.18 -33.22 -5.06
N GLU A 285 34.32 -33.90 -4.94
CA GLU A 285 35.53 -33.32 -4.33
C GLU A 285 36.22 -32.34 -5.29
N GLU A 286 36.20 -32.62 -6.60
CA GLU A 286 36.70 -31.71 -7.63
C GLU A 286 35.81 -30.46 -7.77
N GLU A 287 34.49 -30.62 -7.72
CA GLU A 287 33.51 -29.52 -7.67
C GLU A 287 33.70 -28.64 -6.42
N ARG A 288 34.05 -29.23 -5.28
CA ARG A 288 34.30 -28.52 -4.02
C ARG A 288 35.56 -27.65 -4.09
N ARG A 289 36.65 -28.15 -4.65
CA ARG A 289 37.89 -27.37 -4.85
C ARG A 289 37.67 -26.18 -5.78
N ARG A 290 37.05 -26.42 -6.95
CA ARG A 290 36.73 -25.37 -7.93
C ARG A 290 35.80 -24.29 -7.37
N PHE A 291 34.86 -24.66 -6.50
CA PHE A 291 33.98 -23.71 -5.84
C PHE A 291 34.72 -22.81 -4.84
N VAL A 292 35.63 -23.38 -4.04
CA VAL A 292 36.38 -22.61 -3.04
C VAL A 292 37.32 -21.61 -3.70
N GLU A 293 38.00 -22.01 -4.78
CA GLU A 293 38.88 -21.12 -5.55
C GLU A 293 38.09 -19.96 -6.20
N ALA A 294 36.98 -20.26 -6.87
CA ALA A 294 36.12 -19.24 -7.48
C ALA A 294 35.52 -18.28 -6.43
N TYR A 295 35.25 -18.78 -5.22
CA TYR A 295 34.75 -17.96 -4.11
C TYR A 295 35.82 -16.99 -3.58
N ILE A 296 37.07 -17.45 -3.43
CA ILE A 296 38.20 -16.63 -2.99
C ILE A 296 38.50 -15.54 -4.02
N GLU A 297 38.54 -15.86 -5.31
CA GLU A 297 38.75 -14.86 -6.36
C GLU A 297 37.66 -13.79 -6.37
N ARG A 298 36.40 -14.19 -6.18
CA ARG A 298 35.30 -13.24 -6.14
C ARG A 298 35.40 -12.28 -4.97
N ARG A 299 35.81 -12.76 -3.78
CA ARG A 299 36.02 -11.90 -2.61
C ARG A 299 37.13 -10.88 -2.85
N ARG A 300 38.17 -11.24 -3.61
CA ARG A 300 39.23 -10.30 -4.03
C ARG A 300 38.72 -9.25 -5.01
N ARG A 301 37.88 -9.63 -5.99
CA ARG A 301 37.27 -8.67 -6.93
C ARG A 301 36.29 -7.72 -6.24
N ASP A 302 35.43 -8.24 -5.37
CA ASP A 302 34.47 -7.43 -4.61
C ASP A 302 35.20 -6.43 -3.67
N ALA A 303 36.33 -6.84 -3.09
CA ALA A 303 37.17 -5.94 -2.29
C ALA A 303 37.82 -4.83 -3.15
N ALA A 304 38.36 -5.18 -4.32
CA ALA A 304 38.97 -4.22 -5.25
C ALA A 304 37.94 -3.21 -5.82
N GLU A 305 36.71 -3.65 -6.09
CA GLU A 305 35.62 -2.74 -6.50
C GLU A 305 35.18 -1.81 -5.36
N ALA A 306 35.17 -2.30 -4.12
CA ALA A 306 34.84 -1.48 -2.95
C ALA A 306 35.88 -0.36 -2.77
N GLU A 307 37.16 -0.68 -2.89
CA GLU A 307 38.27 0.28 -2.80
C GLU A 307 38.20 1.35 -3.89
N LYS A 308 37.89 0.96 -5.15
CA LYS A 308 37.66 1.92 -6.25
C LYS A 308 36.51 2.88 -5.97
N ARG A 309 35.40 2.39 -5.41
CA ARG A 309 34.24 3.23 -5.05
C ARG A 309 34.54 4.16 -3.87
N GLU A 310 35.42 3.75 -2.98
CA GLU A 310 35.87 4.60 -1.87
C GLU A 310 36.79 5.71 -2.36
N ALA A 311 37.77 5.38 -3.21
CA ALA A 311 38.63 6.36 -3.87
C ALA A 311 37.84 7.37 -4.71
N GLN A 312 36.78 6.93 -5.40
CA GLN A 312 35.93 7.85 -6.17
C GLN A 312 35.09 8.77 -5.27
N ARG A 313 34.55 8.25 -4.17
CA ARG A 313 33.86 9.08 -3.16
C ARG A 313 34.78 10.12 -2.54
N GLN A 314 36.04 9.76 -2.26
CA GLN A 314 37.03 10.71 -1.74
C GLN A 314 37.32 11.83 -2.75
N ARG A 315 37.43 11.51 -4.04
CA ARG A 315 37.58 12.53 -5.10
C ARG A 315 36.37 13.46 -5.19
N ASP A 316 35.16 12.90 -5.16
CA ASP A 316 33.93 13.69 -5.22
C ASP A 316 33.80 14.62 -4.00
N ILE A 317 34.24 14.18 -2.82
CA ILE A 317 34.28 15.01 -1.61
C ILE A 317 35.29 16.15 -1.78
N GLN A 318 36.51 15.87 -2.26
CA GLN A 318 37.53 16.89 -2.51
C GLN A 318 37.05 17.94 -3.53
N LEU A 319 36.36 17.50 -4.58
CA LEU A 319 35.84 18.39 -5.62
C LEU A 319 34.72 19.29 -5.08
N LYS A 320 33.87 18.78 -4.18
CA LYS A 320 32.87 19.60 -3.48
C LYS A 320 33.49 20.62 -2.54
N ILE A 321 34.54 20.25 -1.80
CA ILE A 321 35.28 21.17 -0.93
C ILE A 321 35.92 22.29 -1.76
N ALA A 322 36.54 21.96 -2.90
CA ALA A 322 37.14 22.96 -3.78
C ALA A 322 36.09 23.94 -4.36
N LEU A 323 34.94 23.44 -4.80
CA LEU A 323 33.82 24.28 -5.27
C LEU A 323 33.29 25.20 -4.16
N GLN A 324 33.17 24.69 -2.93
CA GLN A 324 32.74 25.46 -1.77
C GLN A 324 33.74 26.61 -1.49
N GLN A 325 35.04 26.32 -1.51
CA GLN A 325 36.09 27.32 -1.30
C GLN A 325 36.10 28.38 -2.40
N GLU A 326 35.84 28.00 -3.66
CA GLU A 326 35.75 28.96 -4.77
C GLU A 326 34.53 29.88 -4.63
N GLN A 327 33.39 29.34 -4.17
CA GLN A 327 32.19 30.13 -3.89
C GLN A 327 32.42 31.13 -2.77
N GLU A 328 33.00 30.69 -1.64
CA GLU A 328 33.34 31.55 -0.52
C GLU A 328 34.30 32.68 -0.93
N ARG A 329 35.27 32.37 -1.81
CA ARG A 329 36.23 33.37 -2.32
C ARG A 329 35.55 34.41 -3.21
N ARG A 330 34.62 34.00 -4.08
CA ARG A 330 33.83 34.93 -4.91
C ARG A 330 32.90 35.81 -4.07
N GLU A 331 32.33 35.26 -3.00
CA GLU A 331 31.51 36.03 -2.05
C GLU A 331 32.35 37.05 -1.28
N GLN A 332 33.57 36.69 -0.86
CA GLN A 332 34.51 37.62 -0.23
C GLN A 332 34.94 38.74 -1.19
N GLU A 333 35.27 38.41 -2.44
CA GLU A 333 35.61 39.40 -3.47
C GLU A 333 34.43 40.35 -3.75
N GLN A 334 33.19 39.87 -3.75
CA GLN A 334 31.99 40.71 -3.86
C GLN A 334 31.82 41.63 -2.64
N LEU A 335 31.99 41.11 -1.43
CA LEU A 335 31.89 41.90 -0.20
C LEU A 335 32.99 42.98 -0.10
N GLU A 336 34.20 42.69 -0.60
CA GLU A 336 35.28 43.67 -0.69
C GLU A 336 34.99 44.75 -1.74
N GLN A 337 34.43 44.38 -2.89
CA GLN A 337 33.98 45.33 -3.91
C GLN A 337 32.85 46.23 -3.41
N GLU A 338 31.89 45.68 -2.66
CA GLU A 338 30.81 46.45 -2.03
C GLU A 338 31.34 47.39 -0.92
N ARG A 339 32.34 46.96 -0.15
CA ARG A 339 33.01 47.82 0.85
C ARG A 339 33.84 48.93 0.22
N ALA A 340 34.53 48.66 -0.89
CA ALA A 340 35.25 49.66 -1.66
C ALA A 340 34.30 50.70 -2.28
N ALA A 341 33.17 50.25 -2.83
CA ALA A 341 32.12 51.14 -3.35
C ALA A 341 31.42 51.96 -2.26
N GLY A 342 31.36 51.44 -1.02
CA GLY A 342 30.79 52.14 0.14
C GLY A 342 31.70 53.18 0.80
N GLN A 343 33.00 53.25 0.46
CA GLN A 343 33.94 54.20 1.05
C GLN A 343 34.05 55.54 0.29
N GLU A 344 33.48 55.67 -0.91
CA GLU A 344 33.57 56.92 -1.71
C GLU A 344 32.46 57.96 -1.44
N GLN A 345 31.52 57.70 -0.52
CA GLN A 345 30.44 58.65 -0.22
C GLN A 345 30.42 59.05 1.26
N GLY A 346 31.31 60.00 1.62
CA GLY A 346 31.21 60.78 2.85
C GLY A 346 30.33 62.03 2.65
N PRO A 347 29.57 62.50 3.67
CA PRO A 347 28.56 63.53 3.49
C PRO A 347 29.16 64.95 3.57
N GLN A 348 28.99 65.77 2.54
CA GLN A 348 29.15 67.22 2.61
C GLN A 348 27.78 67.92 2.61
N MET A 349 27.53 68.67 3.68
CA MET A 349 26.44 69.65 3.83
C MET A 349 26.84 70.98 3.14
N GLU A 350 25.95 71.57 2.35
CA GLU A 350 25.79 73.03 2.10
C GLU A 350 24.54 73.24 1.21
N ARG A 351 23.42 73.81 1.69
CA ARG A 351 22.99 75.24 1.75
C ARG A 351 22.82 75.97 0.41
N GLN A 352 21.58 76.47 0.19
CA GLN A 352 21.10 77.52 -0.74
C GLN A 352 21.03 77.08 -2.22
N GLY A 353 20.06 77.44 -3.07
CA GLY A 353 18.95 78.40 -3.08
C GLY A 353 18.77 78.87 -4.54
N GLY A 354 17.56 78.84 -5.10
CA GLY A 354 17.19 79.56 -6.33
C GLY A 354 17.00 78.75 -7.63
N GLU A 355 15.74 78.67 -8.08
CA GLU A 355 15.32 78.53 -9.49
C GLU A 355 15.37 79.92 -10.20
N PRO A 356 15.19 80.09 -11.54
CA PRO A 356 14.59 79.15 -12.53
C PRO A 356 15.22 79.08 -13.94
N SER A 357 14.68 78.13 -14.71
CA SER A 357 14.47 78.11 -16.18
C SER A 357 15.48 77.38 -17.09
N GLY A 358 14.92 76.43 -17.86
CA GLY A 358 15.30 76.15 -19.24
C GLY A 358 16.08 74.86 -19.54
N GLY A 359 15.41 73.83 -20.07
CA GLY A 359 16.02 72.78 -20.91
C GLY A 359 15.89 71.33 -20.40
N MET A 360 14.97 70.56 -20.99
CA MET A 360 14.78 69.11 -20.80
C MET A 360 15.97 68.31 -21.37
N PRO A 361 16.41 67.20 -20.73
CA PRO A 361 15.75 65.91 -21.02
C PRO A 361 15.59 64.98 -19.80
N HIS A 362 14.43 64.33 -19.69
CA HIS A 362 14.21 63.25 -18.73
C HIS A 362 15.04 62.01 -19.11
N GLY A 363 16.10 61.76 -18.34
CA GLY A 363 16.83 60.49 -18.33
C GLY A 363 15.98 59.35 -17.74
N PRO A 364 16.23 58.09 -18.15
CA PRO A 364 15.36 56.96 -17.88
C PRO A 364 15.41 56.52 -16.41
N GLN A 365 14.24 56.21 -15.87
CA GLN A 365 14.07 55.50 -14.60
C GLN A 365 14.79 54.14 -14.68
N ALA A 366 15.64 53.86 -13.70
CA ALA A 366 16.27 52.56 -13.52
C ALA A 366 15.17 51.46 -13.37
N PRO A 367 15.19 50.40 -14.22
CA PRO A 367 14.21 49.34 -14.11
C PRO A 367 14.49 48.49 -12.86
N ARG A 368 13.46 48.35 -12.02
CA ARG A 368 13.38 47.30 -11.01
C ARG A 368 13.54 45.96 -11.72
N SER A 369 14.40 45.09 -11.19
CA SER A 369 14.69 43.75 -11.69
C SER A 369 13.43 42.93 -11.96
N GLY A 370 12.94 43.01 -13.20
CA GLY A 370 12.00 42.09 -13.82
C GLY A 370 12.77 41.21 -14.81
N SER A 371 12.27 39.99 -15.02
CA SER A 371 12.80 39.02 -15.96
C SER A 371 13.08 39.64 -17.35
N PRO A 372 14.17 39.26 -18.05
CA PRO A 372 14.51 39.85 -19.35
C PRO A 372 13.38 39.75 -20.38
N GLU A 373 13.11 40.85 -21.09
CA GLU A 373 11.98 41.02 -22.03
C GLU A 373 11.92 39.96 -23.15
N TRP A 374 13.04 39.31 -23.48
CA TRP A 374 13.05 38.22 -24.46
C TRP A 374 12.28 36.98 -23.97
N ILE A 375 12.20 36.75 -22.67
CA ILE A 375 11.41 35.66 -22.06
C ILE A 375 9.91 35.97 -22.17
N ALA A 376 9.51 37.21 -21.87
CA ALA A 376 8.12 37.63 -22.00
C ALA A 376 7.65 37.61 -23.47
N ARG A 377 8.55 37.92 -24.41
CA ARG A 377 8.28 37.86 -25.85
C ARG A 377 8.15 36.41 -26.35
N ALA A 378 9.02 35.51 -25.89
CA ALA A 378 8.92 34.08 -26.18
C ALA A 378 7.65 33.44 -25.59
N GLU A 379 7.25 33.85 -24.37
CA GLU A 379 5.99 33.42 -23.76
C GLU A 379 4.76 33.96 -24.50
N ALA A 380 4.79 35.21 -24.96
CA ALA A 380 3.70 35.80 -25.73
C ALA A 380 3.54 35.14 -27.12
N GLU A 381 4.65 34.85 -27.81
CA GLU A 381 4.65 34.16 -29.10
C GLU A 381 4.15 32.70 -28.97
N ALA A 382 4.58 31.98 -27.94
CA ALA A 382 4.11 30.63 -27.66
C ALA A 382 2.61 30.59 -27.30
N ASN A 383 2.12 31.59 -26.57
CA ASN A 383 0.71 31.67 -26.18
C ASN A 383 -0.19 32.08 -27.36
N ALA A 384 0.29 32.95 -28.26
CA ALA A 384 -0.39 33.31 -29.50
C ALA A 384 -0.42 32.14 -30.51
N GLU A 385 0.61 31.29 -30.54
CA GLU A 385 0.63 30.07 -31.34
C GLU A 385 -0.33 29.00 -30.78
N TRP A 386 -0.40 28.85 -29.45
CA TRP A 386 -1.36 27.97 -28.78
C TRP A 386 -2.82 28.38 -29.06
N GLN A 387 -3.14 29.67 -28.99
CA GLN A 387 -4.48 30.17 -29.29
C GLN A 387 -4.89 29.97 -30.76
N ARG A 388 -3.96 30.17 -31.71
CA ARG A 388 -4.21 29.89 -33.13
C ARG A 388 -4.52 28.42 -33.38
N GLN A 389 -3.81 27.50 -32.73
CA GLN A 389 -4.04 26.06 -32.85
C GLN A 389 -5.35 25.58 -32.17
N HIS A 390 -5.83 26.28 -31.14
CA HIS A 390 -7.08 25.93 -30.45
C HIS A 390 -8.35 26.47 -31.12
N LEU A 391 -8.30 27.65 -31.72
CA LEU A 391 -9.43 28.20 -32.49
C LEU A 391 -9.68 27.43 -33.79
N ALA A 392 -8.63 26.87 -34.41
CA ALA A 392 -8.76 25.98 -35.57
C ALA A 392 -9.46 24.64 -35.27
N ARG A 393 -9.57 24.24 -33.99
CA ARG A 393 -10.21 22.98 -33.56
C ARG A 393 -11.67 23.11 -33.11
N ARG A 394 -12.23 24.33 -33.08
CA ARG A 394 -13.61 24.59 -32.62
C ARG A 394 -14.60 24.99 -33.72
N GLY A 395 -14.17 25.01 -34.98
CA GLY A 395 -15.08 25.15 -36.13
C GLY A 395 -15.67 23.79 -36.55
N GLY A 396 -16.76 23.37 -35.91
CA GLY A 396 -17.55 22.23 -36.40
C GLY A 396 -18.55 21.68 -35.37
N GLY A 397 -19.82 22.05 -35.49
CA GLY A 397 -20.94 21.39 -34.78
C GLY A 397 -22.00 22.35 -34.26
N SER A 398 -23.08 22.47 -35.02
CA SER A 398 -24.24 23.36 -34.87
C SER A 398 -25.23 23.00 -33.76
N GLY A 399 -26.01 24.00 -33.34
CA GLY A 399 -26.94 23.99 -32.21
C GLY A 399 -28.25 23.19 -32.36
N GLY A 400 -29.00 23.14 -31.26
CA GLY A 400 -30.39 22.65 -31.17
C GLY A 400 -30.85 22.49 -29.70
N PRO A 401 -32.02 23.02 -29.26
CA PRO A 401 -32.26 23.41 -27.87
C PRO A 401 -33.00 22.38 -26.99
N ASN A 402 -32.87 22.60 -25.68
CA ASN A 402 -33.52 21.92 -24.55
C ASN A 402 -35.05 22.17 -24.52
N PRO A 403 -35.83 21.30 -23.85
CA PRO A 403 -36.86 21.84 -22.96
C PRO A 403 -36.94 21.16 -21.59
N ALA A 404 -37.54 21.92 -20.69
CA ALA A 404 -37.62 21.80 -19.24
C ALA A 404 -38.59 20.72 -18.73
N GLY A 405 -38.52 20.47 -17.42
CA GLY A 405 -39.56 19.80 -16.64
C GLY A 405 -39.24 19.80 -15.14
N ASN A 406 -39.95 20.66 -14.39
CA ASN A 406 -40.15 20.66 -12.93
C ASN A 406 -40.62 19.26 -12.44
N VAL A 407 -40.59 18.89 -11.16
CA VAL A 407 -41.63 19.21 -10.14
C VAL A 407 -41.10 18.96 -8.72
N ASP A 408 -41.70 19.74 -7.82
CA ASP A 408 -41.50 20.09 -6.41
C ASP A 408 -41.50 19.00 -5.32
N GLU A 409 -41.11 19.47 -4.14
CA GLU A 409 -41.13 18.88 -2.80
C GLU A 409 -42.55 18.55 -2.29
N GLU A 410 -42.68 17.57 -1.37
CA GLU A 410 -43.27 17.78 -0.03
C GLU A 410 -43.25 16.49 0.85
N PRO A 411 -43.39 16.60 2.20
CA PRO A 411 -42.89 15.63 3.18
C PRO A 411 -43.97 14.91 4.04
N GLY A 412 -43.55 13.85 4.74
CA GLY A 412 -44.13 13.43 6.03
C GLY A 412 -44.70 12.00 6.12
N ARG A 413 -44.23 11.22 7.11
CA ARG A 413 -45.03 10.59 8.19
C ARG A 413 -44.25 9.57 9.03
N SER A 414 -44.47 9.68 10.34
CA SER A 414 -44.05 8.80 11.43
C SER A 414 -44.81 7.46 11.47
N ALA A 415 -44.20 6.43 12.08
CA ALA A 415 -44.94 5.48 12.93
C ALA A 415 -43.99 4.70 13.89
N ASN A 416 -44.43 4.62 15.14
CA ASN A 416 -43.84 3.93 16.29
C ASN A 416 -43.83 2.40 16.18
N ALA A 417 -42.92 1.75 16.90
CA ALA A 417 -43.24 0.55 17.69
C ALA A 417 -42.20 0.32 18.80
N ALA A 418 -42.65 0.43 20.05
CA ALA A 418 -41.93 0.03 21.26
C ALA A 418 -42.55 -1.27 21.80
N VAL A 419 -41.74 -2.24 22.24
CA VAL A 419 -42.09 -3.23 23.27
C VAL A 419 -40.81 -3.64 24.00
N GLY A 420 -40.79 -3.50 25.33
CA GLY A 420 -39.66 -3.87 26.20
C GLY A 420 -39.84 -5.19 26.94
N ARG A 421 -38.78 -5.63 27.64
CA ARG A 421 -38.85 -6.41 28.90
C ARG A 421 -37.48 -6.45 29.62
N MET A 422 -37.47 -5.98 30.87
CA MET A 422 -36.48 -6.25 31.93
C MET A 422 -36.66 -7.67 32.49
N VAL A 423 -35.59 -8.32 33.01
CA VAL A 423 -35.34 -8.73 34.44
C VAL A 423 -33.83 -9.15 34.60
N PRO A 424 -33.27 -9.53 35.79
CA PRO A 424 -32.38 -8.73 36.65
C PRO A 424 -30.92 -9.27 36.82
N ALA A 425 -30.13 -8.52 37.59
CA ALA A 425 -28.71 -8.77 37.94
C ALA A 425 -28.49 -9.78 39.10
N GLY A 426 -27.31 -10.42 39.10
CA GLY A 426 -26.70 -11.19 40.21
C GLY A 426 -25.16 -11.23 40.07
N PRO A 427 -24.37 -11.51 41.15
CA PRO A 427 -23.17 -10.73 41.46
C PRO A 427 -21.78 -11.35 41.12
N ALA A 428 -20.82 -10.43 40.91
CA ALA A 428 -19.36 -10.44 41.17
C ALA A 428 -18.38 -11.45 40.50
N SER A 429 -17.43 -10.90 39.72
CA SER A 429 -15.97 -11.09 39.91
C SER A 429 -15.16 -10.04 39.11
N PRO A 430 -14.12 -9.38 39.68
CA PRO A 430 -13.41 -8.29 39.02
C PRO A 430 -12.15 -8.81 38.31
N ARG A 431 -12.15 -8.81 36.97
CA ARG A 431 -10.91 -8.78 36.17
C ARG A 431 -11.08 -7.79 35.03
N GLY A 432 -10.25 -6.77 35.05
CA GLY A 432 -10.39 -5.55 34.25
C GLY A 432 -10.32 -5.79 32.75
N ASP A 433 -11.37 -5.34 32.07
CA ASP A 433 -11.38 -5.02 30.64
C ASP A 433 -11.59 -3.51 30.49
N VAL A 434 -10.52 -2.79 30.17
CA VAL A 434 -10.49 -1.32 29.95
C VAL A 434 -11.04 -0.95 28.55
N LEU A 435 -12.01 -1.69 28.02
CA LEU A 435 -12.57 -1.46 26.68
C LEU A 435 -14.10 -1.28 26.63
N ALA A 436 -14.75 -1.13 27.78
CA ALA A 436 -16.18 -0.88 27.86
C ALA A 436 -16.50 0.51 28.46
N SER A 437 -15.93 1.57 27.90
CA SER A 437 -16.42 2.93 28.15
C SER A 437 -15.98 3.90 27.05
N VAL A 438 -16.48 3.71 25.83
CA VAL A 438 -16.58 4.81 24.87
C VAL A 438 -18.06 5.01 24.58
N SER A 439 -18.67 5.91 25.34
CA SER A 439 -20.05 6.32 25.15
C SER A 439 -20.27 6.78 23.70
N PRO A 440 -21.39 6.40 23.07
CA PRO A 440 -21.76 6.92 21.76
C PRO A 440 -22.09 8.41 21.90
N GLY A 441 -21.09 9.27 21.69
CA GLY A 441 -21.25 10.72 21.83
C GLY A 441 -19.96 11.53 21.92
N HIS A 442 -18.81 10.89 22.16
CA HIS A 442 -17.55 11.63 22.27
C HIS A 442 -16.90 11.85 20.89
N VAL A 443 -17.19 12.99 20.27
CA VAL A 443 -16.38 13.54 19.17
C VAL A 443 -15.17 14.23 19.81
N TRP A 444 -13.96 13.77 19.50
CA TRP A 444 -12.74 14.44 19.97
C TRP A 444 -12.63 15.82 19.32
N ARG A 445 -13.01 16.87 20.05
CA ARG A 445 -12.79 18.26 19.65
C ARG A 445 -11.53 18.79 20.32
N ARG A 446 -10.58 19.31 19.54
CA ARG A 446 -9.63 20.29 20.07
C ARG A 446 -10.42 21.56 20.45
N PRO A 447 -10.22 22.15 21.64
CA PRO A 447 -10.81 23.45 21.94
C PRO A 447 -10.38 24.48 20.88
N GLY A 448 -11.35 25.10 20.20
CA GLY A 448 -11.11 26.18 19.22
C GLY A 448 -11.05 25.79 17.73
N SER A 449 -11.18 24.51 17.34
CA SER A 449 -11.18 24.13 15.92
C SER A 449 -12.58 24.19 15.28
N LYS A 450 -12.79 25.10 14.31
CA LYS A 450 -13.97 25.05 13.43
C LYS A 450 -13.85 23.86 12.45
N LEU A 451 -14.90 23.06 12.36
CA LEU A 451 -15.01 21.98 11.37
C LEU A 451 -14.95 22.60 9.97
N THR A 452 -14.02 22.13 9.15
CA THR A 452 -13.90 22.58 7.77
C THR A 452 -14.20 21.40 6.85
N VAL A 453 -15.42 21.38 6.33
CA VAL A 453 -15.85 20.44 5.28
C VAL A 453 -15.52 21.07 3.94
N VAL A 454 -14.79 20.34 3.10
CA VAL A 454 -14.41 20.81 1.77
C VAL A 454 -15.56 20.49 0.81
N GLU A 455 -16.34 21.47 0.35
CA GLU A 455 -17.32 21.25 -0.73
C GLU A 455 -16.67 21.48 -2.10
N SER A 456 -16.99 20.64 -3.09
CA SER A 456 -16.51 20.80 -4.46
C SER A 456 -17.31 21.90 -5.19
N PRO A 457 -16.70 22.96 -5.74
CA PRO A 457 -17.43 23.98 -6.47
C PRO A 457 -17.82 23.50 -7.88
N SER A 458 -19.04 23.83 -8.32
CA SER A 458 -19.45 23.72 -9.73
C SER A 458 -18.69 24.74 -10.59
N ALA A 459 -18.57 24.47 -11.90
CA ALA A 459 -17.77 25.26 -12.85
C ALA A 459 -18.15 26.75 -12.92
N GLN A 460 -19.37 27.14 -12.52
CA GLN A 460 -19.81 28.54 -12.47
C GLN A 460 -19.20 29.33 -11.30
N HIS A 461 -18.97 28.71 -10.14
CA HIS A 461 -18.38 29.37 -8.97
C HIS A 461 -16.89 29.71 -9.14
N GLN A 462 -16.20 29.07 -10.09
CA GLN A 462 -14.79 29.34 -10.37
C GLN A 462 -14.60 30.65 -11.16
N ALA A 463 -15.59 31.07 -11.94
CA ALA A 463 -15.56 32.33 -12.69
C ALA A 463 -15.88 33.56 -11.81
N GLU A 464 -16.82 33.41 -10.86
CA GLU A 464 -17.21 34.50 -9.94
C GLU A 464 -16.14 34.77 -8.87
N ALA A 465 -15.41 33.74 -8.43
CA ALA A 465 -14.30 33.90 -7.50
C ALA A 465 -13.12 34.72 -8.08
N ALA A 466 -12.90 34.65 -9.39
CA ALA A 466 -11.89 35.47 -10.07
C ALA A 466 -12.30 36.96 -10.15
N HIS A 467 -13.61 37.23 -10.28
CA HIS A 467 -14.14 38.60 -10.35
C HIS A 467 -14.20 39.29 -8.98
N GLY A 468 -14.51 38.56 -7.91
CA GLY A 468 -14.52 39.08 -6.54
C GLY A 468 -13.15 39.47 -5.99
N ILE A 469 -12.09 38.79 -6.43
CA ILE A 469 -10.69 39.11 -6.05
C ILE A 469 -10.21 40.42 -6.68
N LEU A 470 -10.74 40.80 -7.85
CA LEU A 470 -10.44 42.08 -8.51
C LEU A 470 -11.18 43.27 -7.88
N GLN A 471 -12.44 43.10 -7.48
CA GLN A 471 -13.22 44.18 -6.84
C GLN A 471 -12.72 44.50 -5.42
N HIS A 472 -12.30 43.49 -4.64
CA HIS A 472 -11.74 43.72 -3.30
C HIS A 472 -10.38 44.46 -3.34
N ARG A 473 -9.65 44.37 -4.46
CA ARG A 473 -8.39 45.09 -4.68
C ARG A 473 -8.59 46.54 -5.15
N GLN A 474 -9.76 46.88 -5.73
CA GLN A 474 -10.13 48.26 -6.08
C GLN A 474 -10.68 49.03 -4.87
N GLN A 475 -11.48 48.40 -4.00
CA GLN A 475 -11.99 49.03 -2.77
C GLN A 475 -10.88 49.38 -1.76
N GLN A 476 -9.82 48.57 -1.68
CA GLN A 476 -8.68 48.88 -0.82
C GLN A 476 -7.81 50.04 -1.32
N ARG A 477 -7.89 50.41 -2.61
CA ARG A 477 -7.17 51.58 -3.15
C ARG A 477 -7.95 52.89 -2.96
N GLN A 478 -9.28 52.84 -2.93
CA GLN A 478 -10.12 54.03 -2.69
C GLN A 478 -10.11 54.49 -1.23
N TRP A 479 -9.77 53.61 -0.28
CA TRP A 479 -9.73 53.97 1.14
C TRP A 479 -8.44 54.66 1.60
N ALA A 480 -7.37 54.62 0.81
CA ALA A 480 -6.06 55.17 1.15
C ALA A 480 -5.84 56.64 0.73
N GLY A 481 -6.86 57.32 0.21
CA GLY A 481 -6.73 58.63 -0.43
C GLY A 481 -7.53 59.79 0.19
N ARG A 482 -7.94 59.72 1.46
CA ARG A 482 -8.63 60.85 2.13
C ARG A 482 -7.85 61.32 3.37
N SER A 483 -7.19 62.47 3.27
CA SER A 483 -6.73 63.27 4.42
C SER A 483 -7.92 63.97 5.10
N PRO A 484 -7.93 64.12 6.43
CA PRO A 484 -8.84 65.02 7.12
C PRO A 484 -8.12 66.33 7.52
N ASP A 485 -8.52 67.44 6.91
CA ASP A 485 -8.18 68.81 7.36
C ASP A 485 -9.47 69.58 7.72
N GLY A 486 -9.41 70.35 8.82
CA GLY A 486 -10.38 71.38 9.27
C GLY A 486 -11.46 70.90 10.25
N HIS A 487 -11.83 71.58 11.33
CA HIS A 487 -11.56 72.93 11.85
C HIS A 487 -11.86 72.98 13.37
N TYR A 488 -11.33 74.02 14.02
CA TYR A 488 -11.38 74.39 15.43
C TYR A 488 -12.78 74.72 16.01
N GLY A 489 -12.90 74.54 17.33
CA GLY A 489 -13.91 75.14 18.21
C GLY A 489 -13.45 75.08 19.68
N GLU A 490 -13.15 76.27 20.23
CA GLU A 490 -12.77 76.69 21.59
C GLU A 490 -13.88 76.34 22.62
N GLU A 491 -13.66 76.00 23.90
CA GLU A 491 -13.29 76.86 25.05
C GLU A 491 -13.06 76.01 26.34
N ASP A 492 -12.19 76.55 27.21
CA ASP A 492 -12.14 76.56 28.69
C ASP A 492 -12.08 75.26 29.54
N ASP A 493 -10.92 75.02 30.17
CA ASP A 493 -10.70 75.18 31.62
C ASP A 493 -9.33 74.61 32.07
N VAL A 494 -8.46 75.49 32.56
CA VAL A 494 -7.07 75.22 32.98
C VAL A 494 -6.99 75.25 34.51
N ALA A 495 -6.84 74.09 35.16
CA ALA A 495 -6.24 73.98 36.52
C ALA A 495 -6.03 72.54 37.06
N GLY A 496 -6.16 71.47 36.26
CA GLY A 496 -6.03 70.08 36.75
C GLY A 496 -5.17 69.15 35.88
N GLN A 497 -4.54 69.67 34.83
CA GLN A 497 -4.07 68.87 33.69
C GLN A 497 -2.66 68.29 33.84
N ASP A 498 -1.76 68.85 34.64
CA ASP A 498 -0.34 68.43 34.61
C ASP A 498 -0.06 67.06 35.28
N VAL A 499 -0.84 66.67 36.29
CA VAL A 499 -0.70 65.35 36.94
C VAL A 499 -1.40 64.25 36.14
N GLN A 500 -2.42 64.60 35.34
CA GLN A 500 -3.10 63.65 34.44
C GLN A 500 -2.36 63.49 33.11
N LEU A 501 -1.77 64.54 32.53
CA LEU A 501 -1.01 64.46 31.28
C LEU A 501 0.24 63.59 31.41
N SER A 502 0.93 63.61 32.55
CA SER A 502 2.10 62.73 32.77
C SER A 502 1.70 61.25 32.90
N LYS A 503 0.59 60.95 33.58
CA LYS A 503 0.01 59.59 33.61
C LYS A 503 -0.50 59.16 32.24
N VAL A 504 -1.20 60.03 31.50
CA VAL A 504 -1.72 59.75 30.16
C VAL A 504 -0.59 59.62 29.13
N ALA A 505 0.49 60.39 29.24
CA ALA A 505 1.68 60.26 28.38
C ALA A 505 2.50 58.99 28.69
N THR A 506 2.56 58.58 29.96
CA THR A 506 3.19 57.32 30.36
C THR A 506 2.33 56.12 29.97
N MET A 507 1.01 56.23 30.07
CA MET A 507 0.06 55.23 29.57
C MET A 507 0.01 55.18 28.04
N SER A 508 0.12 56.31 27.33
CA SER A 508 0.14 56.34 25.86
C SER A 508 1.45 55.78 25.30
N LYS A 509 2.61 56.05 25.95
CA LYS A 509 3.87 55.36 25.66
C LYS A 509 3.79 53.87 25.96
N GLY A 510 3.16 53.47 27.07
CA GLY A 510 2.90 52.06 27.40
C GLY A 510 1.99 51.35 26.40
N VAL A 511 0.94 52.01 25.92
CA VAL A 511 0.01 51.50 24.89
C VAL A 511 0.68 51.47 23.52
N ALA A 512 1.52 52.44 23.17
CA ALA A 512 2.30 52.42 21.93
C ALA A 512 3.36 51.30 21.93
N ALA A 513 4.05 51.09 23.06
CA ALA A 513 4.97 49.97 23.25
C ALA A 513 4.24 48.61 23.22
N ALA A 514 3.06 48.51 23.82
CA ALA A 514 2.21 47.32 23.76
C ALA A 514 1.73 47.02 22.33
N LYS A 515 1.36 48.05 21.55
CA LYS A 515 1.02 47.91 20.11
C LYS A 515 2.23 47.49 19.28
N GLY A 516 3.42 48.02 19.57
CA GLY A 516 4.67 47.62 18.92
C GLY A 516 5.01 46.15 19.19
N LEU A 517 4.87 45.70 20.43
CA LEU A 517 5.12 44.31 20.81
C LEU A 517 4.06 43.36 20.23
N GLU A 518 2.77 43.74 20.23
CA GLU A 518 1.71 42.95 19.57
C GLU A 518 1.97 42.82 18.05
N PHE A 519 2.45 43.88 17.41
CA PHE A 519 2.86 43.83 16.01
C PHE A 519 4.01 42.83 15.79
N VAL A 520 5.07 42.88 16.60
CA VAL A 520 6.20 41.94 16.51
C VAL A 520 5.73 40.50 16.71
N VAL A 521 4.93 40.23 17.75
CA VAL A 521 4.37 38.90 18.03
C VAL A 521 3.50 38.41 16.86
N SER A 522 2.75 39.31 16.22
CA SER A 522 1.98 38.96 15.02
C SER A 522 2.86 38.57 13.83
N LYS A 523 4.00 39.24 13.64
CA LYS A 523 4.96 38.93 12.57
C LYS A 523 5.68 37.61 12.83
N VAL A 524 6.04 37.33 14.09
CA VAL A 524 6.60 36.03 14.48
C VAL A 524 5.63 34.90 14.14
N ASP A 525 4.35 35.03 14.48
CA ASP A 525 3.32 34.05 14.11
C ASP A 525 3.23 33.87 12.57
N ASN A 526 3.30 34.96 11.80
CA ASN A 526 3.26 34.88 10.33
C ASN A 526 4.44 34.09 9.76
N VAL A 527 5.66 34.32 10.25
CA VAL A 527 6.87 33.61 9.80
C VAL A 527 6.80 32.13 10.19
N VAL A 528 6.43 31.83 11.42
CA VAL A 528 6.29 30.44 11.91
C VAL A 528 5.21 29.69 11.14
N ASN A 529 4.06 30.33 10.88
CA ASN A 529 2.99 29.71 10.11
C ASN A 529 3.34 29.55 8.63
N TRP A 530 4.08 30.49 8.04
CA TRP A 530 4.61 30.34 6.68
C TRP A 530 5.57 29.15 6.58
N ALA A 531 6.51 29.01 7.52
CA ALA A 531 7.41 27.86 7.56
C ALA A 531 6.66 26.53 7.72
N ARG A 532 5.68 26.47 8.62
CA ARG A 532 4.84 25.28 8.84
C ARG A 532 3.96 24.95 7.64
N ALA A 533 3.37 25.94 6.99
CA ALA A 533 2.48 25.73 5.84
C ALA A 533 3.27 25.41 4.56
N GLY A 534 4.48 25.95 4.41
CA GLY A 534 5.38 25.71 3.28
C GLY A 534 6.20 24.43 3.38
N SER A 535 6.21 23.74 4.51
CA SER A 535 6.91 22.48 4.72
C SER A 535 6.04 21.48 5.49
N ILE A 536 4.90 21.10 4.92
CA ILE A 536 4.01 20.12 5.55
C ILE A 536 4.45 18.72 5.11
N TRP A 537 4.92 17.89 6.04
CA TRP A 537 5.32 16.53 5.71
C TRP A 537 4.29 15.49 6.15
N PRO A 538 3.38 15.08 5.24
CA PRO A 538 2.38 14.08 5.55
C PRO A 538 2.98 12.67 5.68
N MET A 539 2.55 11.97 6.73
CA MET A 539 2.64 10.53 6.81
C MET A 539 1.43 9.91 6.11
N THR A 540 1.71 9.10 5.11
CA THR A 540 0.70 8.43 4.30
C THR A 540 0.14 7.21 5.04
N PHE A 541 -1.11 7.28 5.47
CA PHE A 541 -1.82 6.11 6.00
C PHE A 541 -2.76 5.54 4.93
N GLY A 542 -2.15 4.95 3.89
CA GLY A 542 -2.86 4.38 2.75
C GLY A 542 -3.51 3.03 3.06
N LEU A 543 -4.83 3.02 3.29
CA LEU A 543 -5.59 1.84 3.71
C LEU A 543 -6.34 1.13 2.58
N ALA A 544 -6.85 1.89 1.60
CA ALA A 544 -7.72 1.38 0.56
C ALA A 544 -7.54 2.16 -0.76
N CYS A 545 -8.60 2.25 -1.58
CA CYS A 545 -8.57 2.88 -2.90
C CYS A 545 -8.17 4.36 -2.89
N CYS A 546 -8.47 5.12 -1.83
CA CYS A 546 -8.04 6.52 -1.71
C CYS A 546 -6.50 6.67 -1.69
N ALA A 547 -5.76 5.62 -1.30
CA ALA A 547 -4.31 5.64 -1.37
C ALA A 547 -3.79 5.74 -2.81
N VAL A 548 -4.52 5.20 -3.79
CA VAL A 548 -4.16 5.31 -5.21
C VAL A 548 -4.34 6.75 -5.70
N GLU A 549 -5.45 7.40 -5.36
CA GLU A 549 -5.63 8.82 -5.68
C GLU A 549 -4.64 9.73 -4.95
N MET A 550 -4.21 9.36 -3.74
CA MET A 550 -3.12 10.05 -3.05
C MET A 550 -1.78 9.89 -3.79
N MET A 551 -1.50 8.72 -4.36
CA MET A 551 -0.35 8.52 -5.24
C MET A 551 -0.46 9.34 -6.52
N HIS A 552 -1.67 9.47 -7.11
CA HIS A 552 -1.90 10.34 -8.26
C HIS A 552 -1.69 11.82 -7.94
N ALA A 553 -2.09 12.29 -6.76
CA ALA A 553 -1.79 13.65 -6.31
C ALA A 553 -0.28 13.88 -6.18
N GLY A 554 0.47 12.88 -5.69
CA GLY A 554 1.94 12.91 -5.64
C GLY A 554 2.65 12.65 -6.97
N ALA A 555 1.92 12.37 -8.06
CA ALA A 555 2.51 12.13 -9.37
C ALA A 555 2.75 13.46 -10.12
N SER A 556 3.50 13.38 -11.22
CA SER A 556 4.00 14.54 -11.98
C SER A 556 2.93 15.54 -12.46
N ARG A 557 1.67 15.13 -12.59
CA ARG A 557 0.59 16.03 -13.02
C ARG A 557 0.25 17.10 -11.98
N TYR A 558 0.15 16.70 -10.72
CA TYR A 558 -0.27 17.58 -9.63
C TYR A 558 0.87 17.96 -8.69
N ASP A 559 1.90 17.12 -8.63
CA ASP A 559 3.18 17.33 -7.95
C ASP A 559 3.08 18.03 -6.60
N LEU A 560 2.80 17.25 -5.56
CA LEU A 560 2.75 17.76 -4.18
C LEU A 560 4.09 18.34 -3.69
N ASP A 561 5.22 17.90 -4.25
CA ASP A 561 6.55 18.38 -3.84
C ASP A 561 6.73 19.86 -4.15
N ARG A 562 6.10 20.36 -5.23
CA ARG A 562 6.04 21.79 -5.57
C ARG A 562 5.48 22.67 -4.44
N PHE A 563 4.59 22.12 -3.61
CA PHE A 563 3.99 22.82 -2.47
C PHE A 563 4.77 22.61 -1.15
N GLY A 564 5.96 22.01 -1.22
CA GLY A 564 6.77 21.62 -0.06
C GLY A 564 6.20 20.43 0.70
N ILE A 565 5.37 19.61 0.06
CA ILE A 565 4.67 18.48 0.66
C ILE A 565 5.38 17.18 0.32
N ILE A 566 6.13 16.65 1.29
CA ILE A 566 6.94 15.43 1.13
C ILE A 566 6.36 14.31 1.97
N PHE A 567 6.08 13.17 1.34
CA PHE A 567 5.61 12.00 2.06
C PHE A 567 6.72 11.37 2.91
N ARG A 568 6.51 11.31 4.23
CA ARG A 568 7.44 10.68 5.17
C ARG A 568 6.91 9.31 5.63
N PRO A 569 7.72 8.25 5.55
CA PRO A 569 7.29 6.92 5.97
C PRO A 569 7.31 6.75 7.50
N SER A 570 8.08 7.59 8.20
CA SER A 570 8.21 7.54 9.66
C SER A 570 7.30 8.59 10.30
N PRO A 571 6.38 8.22 11.20
CA PRO A 571 5.49 9.18 11.88
C PRO A 571 6.25 10.15 12.79
N ARG A 572 7.47 9.81 13.21
CA ARG A 572 8.27 10.62 14.15
C ARG A 572 8.80 11.93 13.52
N GLN A 573 8.69 12.06 12.21
CA GLN A 573 9.21 13.19 11.43
C GLN A 573 8.10 13.78 10.55
N SER A 574 6.84 13.59 10.92
CA SER A 574 5.69 13.98 10.12
C SER A 574 4.80 14.94 10.88
N ASP A 575 4.38 15.99 10.19
CA ASP A 575 3.54 17.04 10.78
C ASP A 575 2.05 16.80 10.46
N CYS A 576 1.76 16.06 9.39
CA CYS A 576 0.40 15.74 8.98
C CYS A 576 0.21 14.23 8.87
N MET A 577 -0.98 13.72 9.16
CA MET A 577 -1.38 12.35 8.88
C MET A 577 -2.55 12.34 7.91
N ILE A 578 -2.37 11.71 6.75
CA ILE A 578 -3.45 11.56 5.77
C ILE A 578 -4.04 10.16 5.93
N VAL A 579 -5.27 10.07 6.43
CA VAL A 579 -6.00 8.81 6.57
C VAL A 579 -6.75 8.52 5.27
N ALA A 580 -6.12 7.75 4.38
CA ALA A 580 -6.59 7.50 3.02
C ALA A 580 -7.24 6.12 2.88
N GLY A 581 -8.53 6.03 3.25
CA GLY A 581 -9.35 4.84 3.03
C GLY A 581 -10.08 4.32 4.28
N THR A 582 -10.67 3.13 4.16
CA THR A 582 -11.54 2.56 5.19
C THR A 582 -10.77 2.17 6.45
N LEU A 583 -11.16 2.74 7.59
CA LEU A 583 -10.62 2.35 8.90
C LEU A 583 -11.39 1.14 9.45
N THR A 584 -10.70 0.00 9.58
CA THR A 584 -11.29 -1.21 10.18
C THR A 584 -11.08 -1.22 11.70
N ASN A 585 -11.96 -1.91 12.44
CA ASN A 585 -11.86 -2.03 13.90
C ASN A 585 -10.50 -2.58 14.35
N LYS A 586 -9.94 -3.52 13.57
CA LYS A 586 -8.62 -4.11 13.84
C LYS A 586 -7.47 -3.12 13.62
N MET A 587 -7.64 -2.17 12.70
CA MET A 587 -6.62 -1.18 12.36
C MET A 587 -6.68 0.08 13.24
N ALA A 588 -7.84 0.37 13.85
CA ALA A 588 -8.03 1.49 14.77
C ALA A 588 -6.92 1.66 15.83
N PRO A 589 -6.52 0.62 16.60
CA PRO A 589 -5.46 0.78 17.59
C PRO A 589 -4.09 1.09 16.97
N ALA A 590 -3.81 0.57 15.77
CA ALA A 590 -2.57 0.86 15.06
C ALA A 590 -2.54 2.32 14.57
N LEU A 591 -3.65 2.82 14.03
CA LEU A 591 -3.79 4.23 13.66
C LEU A 591 -3.55 5.14 14.86
N ARG A 592 -4.20 4.84 16.01
CA ARG A 592 -4.04 5.63 17.22
C ARG A 592 -2.59 5.68 17.71
N LYS A 593 -1.95 4.51 17.79
CA LYS A 593 -0.55 4.41 18.21
C LYS A 593 0.40 5.22 17.32
N VAL A 594 0.15 5.22 16.02
CA VAL A 594 0.97 5.99 15.07
C VAL A 594 0.74 7.49 15.23
N TYR A 595 -0.51 7.92 15.41
CA TYR A 595 -0.84 9.33 15.68
C TYR A 595 -0.22 9.84 17.00
N ASP A 596 -0.21 9.02 18.04
CA ASP A 596 0.40 9.37 19.32
C ASP A 596 1.93 9.51 19.24
N GLN A 597 2.57 8.85 18.27
CA GLN A 597 4.02 8.95 18.02
C GLN A 597 4.44 10.17 17.19
N MET A 598 3.50 10.92 16.63
CA MET A 598 3.80 12.12 15.87
C MET A 598 4.11 13.30 16.81
N PRO A 599 5.14 14.12 16.50
CA PRO A 599 5.48 15.31 17.26
C PRO A 599 4.37 16.38 17.16
N GLU A 600 4.28 17.26 18.15
CA GLU A 600 3.48 18.49 18.02
C GLU A 600 4.34 19.58 17.37
N PRO A 601 3.77 20.41 16.46
CA PRO A 601 2.37 20.48 16.04
C PRO A 601 1.99 19.40 15.01
N LYS A 602 0.87 18.70 15.23
CA LYS A 602 0.34 17.71 14.29
C LYS A 602 -1.07 18.01 13.79
N TRP A 603 -1.34 17.61 12.55
CA TRP A 603 -2.64 17.71 11.89
C TRP A 603 -3.10 16.39 11.28
N VAL A 604 -4.42 16.23 11.10
CA VAL A 604 -5.01 15.04 10.47
C VAL A 604 -5.94 15.44 9.32
N VAL A 605 -5.68 14.87 8.14
CA VAL A 605 -6.56 14.97 6.98
C VAL A 605 -7.28 13.64 6.80
N SER A 606 -8.60 13.67 6.86
CA SER A 606 -9.43 12.50 6.54
C SER A 606 -9.75 12.52 5.05
N MET A 607 -9.27 11.50 4.32
CA MET A 607 -9.41 11.42 2.86
C MET A 607 -10.40 10.33 2.47
N GLY A 608 -11.53 10.78 1.92
CA GLY A 608 -12.57 9.95 1.34
C GLY A 608 -13.67 9.53 2.30
N SER A 609 -14.82 9.16 1.76
CA SER A 609 -16.07 8.95 2.52
C SER A 609 -15.93 7.89 3.61
N CYS A 610 -15.10 6.85 3.38
CA CYS A 610 -14.89 5.80 4.37
C CYS A 610 -14.09 6.27 5.59
N ALA A 611 -13.10 7.14 5.40
CA ALA A 611 -12.34 7.75 6.49
C ALA A 611 -13.16 8.83 7.21
N ASN A 612 -13.97 9.60 6.47
CA ASN A 612 -14.75 10.70 7.03
C ASN A 612 -15.86 10.22 7.99
N GLY A 613 -16.57 9.15 7.62
CA GLY A 613 -17.74 8.71 8.38
C GLY A 613 -18.11 7.24 8.17
N GLY A 614 -17.17 6.38 7.77
CA GLY A 614 -17.43 4.97 7.44
C GLY A 614 -17.89 4.73 6.00
N GLY A 615 -18.47 5.75 5.36
CA GLY A 615 -18.76 5.77 3.91
C GLY A 615 -19.64 4.61 3.47
N TYR A 616 -19.27 3.96 2.36
CA TYR A 616 -20.01 2.82 1.82
C TYR A 616 -20.13 1.66 2.83
N TYR A 617 -19.17 1.53 3.75
CA TYR A 617 -19.14 0.47 4.75
C TYR A 617 -19.63 0.93 6.13
N HIS A 618 -20.37 2.04 6.23
CA HIS A 618 -20.85 2.61 7.49
C HIS A 618 -21.64 1.61 8.36
N TYR A 619 -22.42 0.73 7.72
CA TYR A 619 -23.22 -0.29 8.38
C TYR A 619 -22.51 -1.65 8.55
N SER A 620 -21.22 -1.73 8.21
CA SER A 620 -20.44 -2.96 8.38
C SER A 620 -20.04 -3.17 9.85
N TYR A 621 -20.04 -4.42 10.31
CA TYR A 621 -19.60 -4.80 11.65
C TYR A 621 -18.10 -4.58 11.90
N ALA A 622 -17.28 -4.53 10.85
CA ALA A 622 -15.82 -4.52 10.95
C ALA A 622 -15.19 -3.13 10.72
N VAL A 623 -16.01 -2.10 10.48
CA VAL A 623 -15.56 -0.76 10.06
C VAL A 623 -15.89 0.26 11.13
N VAL A 624 -14.93 1.13 11.43
CA VAL A 624 -15.16 2.30 12.28
C VAL A 624 -15.90 3.36 11.46
N ARG A 625 -16.97 3.91 12.03
CA ARG A 625 -17.79 4.96 11.41
C ARG A 625 -17.10 6.33 11.47
N GLY A 626 -15.98 6.43 10.77
CA GLY A 626 -15.11 7.61 10.71
C GLY A 626 -13.83 7.45 11.54
N CYS A 627 -12.73 8.03 11.06
CA CYS A 627 -11.46 8.08 11.80
C CYS A 627 -11.48 9.13 12.92
N ASP A 628 -12.45 10.05 12.87
CA ASP A 628 -12.78 11.06 13.89
C ASP A 628 -13.06 10.48 15.28
N ARG A 629 -13.56 9.23 15.33
CA ARG A 629 -13.75 8.48 16.57
C ARG A 629 -12.44 8.04 17.23
N VAL A 630 -11.34 8.00 16.49
CA VAL A 630 -10.05 7.47 16.95
C VAL A 630 -9.02 8.59 17.11
N VAL A 631 -8.97 9.52 16.15
CA VAL A 631 -8.04 10.65 16.11
C VAL A 631 -8.80 11.94 15.80
N PRO A 632 -8.38 13.09 16.35
CA PRO A 632 -9.00 14.36 16.01
C PRO A 632 -8.68 14.74 14.56
N VAL A 633 -9.70 15.01 13.75
CA VAL A 633 -9.55 15.34 12.32
C VAL A 633 -9.62 16.86 12.11
N ASP A 634 -8.69 17.40 11.33
CA ASP A 634 -8.60 18.82 11.04
C ASP A 634 -9.33 19.26 9.77
N VAL A 635 -9.25 18.43 8.72
CA VAL A 635 -9.84 18.68 7.39
C VAL A 635 -10.42 17.37 6.84
N TYR A 636 -11.63 17.45 6.30
CA TYR A 636 -12.32 16.32 5.67
C TYR A 636 -12.42 16.53 4.17
N VAL A 637 -11.82 15.63 3.39
CA VAL A 637 -11.88 15.64 1.93
C VAL A 637 -12.96 14.67 1.47
N PRO A 638 -14.08 15.12 0.87
CA PRO A 638 -15.14 14.23 0.41
C PRO A 638 -14.79 13.55 -0.92
N GLY A 639 -15.28 12.33 -1.10
CA GLY A 639 -15.16 11.57 -2.35
C GLY A 639 -14.98 10.06 -2.12
N CYS A 640 -15.22 9.24 -3.14
CA CYS A 640 -15.11 7.77 -3.04
C CYS A 640 -14.56 7.09 -4.31
N PRO A 641 -13.27 7.27 -4.65
CA PRO A 641 -12.29 8.12 -3.98
C PRO A 641 -12.43 9.61 -4.38
N PRO A 642 -11.93 10.57 -3.56
CA PRO A 642 -11.79 11.95 -4.00
C PRO A 642 -10.82 12.02 -5.18
N THR A 643 -11.04 12.94 -6.10
CA THR A 643 -10.07 13.22 -7.17
C THR A 643 -8.76 13.72 -6.56
N ALA A 644 -7.63 13.49 -7.24
CA ALA A 644 -6.34 14.06 -6.84
C ALA A 644 -6.40 15.58 -6.60
N GLU A 645 -7.15 16.32 -7.42
CA GLU A 645 -7.43 17.75 -7.23
C GLU A 645 -8.19 18.04 -5.92
N GLY A 646 -9.17 17.19 -5.58
CA GLY A 646 -9.91 17.30 -4.33
C GLY A 646 -9.01 17.13 -3.10
N LEU A 647 -8.04 16.19 -3.16
CA LEU A 647 -7.03 16.06 -2.11
C LEU A 647 -6.11 17.27 -2.04
N LEU A 648 -5.61 17.76 -3.19
CA LEU A 648 -4.76 18.94 -3.24
C LEU A 648 -5.47 20.16 -2.65
N TYR A 649 -6.74 20.37 -3.00
CA TYR A 649 -7.55 21.44 -2.43
C TYR A 649 -7.72 21.30 -0.91
N GLY A 650 -7.93 20.08 -0.40
CA GLY A 650 -7.95 19.79 1.04
C GLY A 650 -6.64 20.16 1.74
N LEU A 651 -5.49 19.90 1.11
CA LEU A 651 -4.17 20.28 1.63
C LEU A 651 -3.97 21.80 1.63
N LEU A 652 -4.40 22.51 0.57
CA LEU A 652 -4.39 23.97 0.53
C LEU A 652 -5.29 24.58 1.62
N GLN A 653 -6.42 23.92 1.93
CA GLN A 653 -7.30 24.34 3.01
C GLN A 653 -6.66 24.11 4.39
N LEU A 654 -5.89 23.03 4.55
CA LEU A 654 -5.06 22.82 5.73
C LEU A 654 -3.99 23.93 5.86
N GLN A 655 -3.29 24.29 4.79
CA GLN A 655 -2.36 25.42 4.80
C GLN A 655 -3.05 26.72 5.23
N LYS A 656 -4.23 27.04 4.68
CA LYS A 656 -5.04 28.20 5.11
C LYS A 656 -5.40 28.14 6.59
N LYS A 657 -5.66 26.95 7.14
CA LYS A 657 -5.92 26.75 8.58
C LYS A 657 -4.66 27.05 9.41
N ILE A 658 -3.49 26.60 8.96
CA ILE A 658 -2.20 26.86 9.61
C ILE A 658 -1.86 28.35 9.58
N TYR A 659 -2.06 29.03 8.45
CA TYR A 659 -1.85 30.49 8.33
C TYR A 659 -2.67 31.33 9.31
N ARG A 660 -3.84 30.83 9.74
CA ARG A 660 -4.71 31.52 10.70
C ARG A 660 -4.37 31.22 12.16
N SER A 661 -3.40 30.35 12.44
CA SER A 661 -3.00 30.00 13.79
C SER A 661 -2.33 31.19 14.49
N LYS A 662 -2.73 31.49 15.73
CA LYS A 662 -2.22 32.63 16.52
C LYS A 662 -1.50 32.13 17.77
N THR A 663 -0.53 31.23 17.60
CA THR A 663 0.04 30.47 18.72
C THR A 663 0.81 31.39 19.67
N THR A 664 1.69 32.23 19.12
CA THR A 664 2.56 33.14 19.89
C THR A 664 1.73 34.29 20.47
N GLN A 665 0.75 34.82 19.72
CA GLN A 665 -0.19 35.81 20.23
C GLN A 665 -1.02 35.29 21.41
N ILE A 666 -1.52 34.05 21.34
CA ILE A 666 -2.28 33.45 22.46
C ILE A 666 -1.37 33.19 23.64
N TRP A 667 -0.13 32.73 23.40
CA TRP A 667 0.86 32.55 24.46
C TRP A 667 1.20 33.87 25.15
N TYR A 668 1.40 34.95 24.39
CA TYR A 668 1.68 36.29 24.93
C TYR A 668 0.50 36.88 25.72
N LYS A 669 -0.74 36.50 25.37
CA LYS A 669 -1.96 36.92 26.07
C LYS A 669 -2.28 36.09 27.31
N LYS A 670 -1.68 34.91 27.46
CA LYS A 670 -1.80 34.05 28.64
C LYS A 670 -0.74 34.45 29.65
#